data_AF-A0AAD8H4L0-F1
#
_entry.id   AF-A0AAD8H4L0-F1
#
_cell.length_a   1.000
_cell.length_b   1.000
_cell.length_c   1.000
_cell.angle_alpha   90.00
_cell.angle_beta   90.00
_cell.angle_gamma   90.00
#
_symmetry.space_group_name_H-M   'P 1'
#
loop_
_entity.id
_entity.type
_entity.pdbx_description
1 polymer ?
#
loop_
_entity_poly.entity_id
_entity_poly.type
_entity_poly.pdbx_seq_one_letter_code
_entity_poly.pdbx_strand_id
1 'polypeptide(L)'
;MPCKLSGWWPNLLGDQWELDFGVVELFSALPLAKLGRNCGSLDDLNAVVANSVTRTHFSTICLILVVSTLIVLLSIQQGPKATSHDDDDDLKESPLLPEKFEQESIQQVSGDQDEAFKWSNAMLSWQRTSFHFQPQMNWMNDPNGIIGDGNKERSKVYTKSPLLHMGWYHIFYQYNPDEAVWGWGNLTWGHAVSKDLINWFHLPIALFPDKWYDVGGVWSGSATTLPNGEIVMLYTTRLSNLTELQSVAYPANISDPLLLDWVKYSGNPVMFTPQGIGHRDFRDPSTAWLGQDGNWRIAVGSMVNKTGLSFVYKTTDFKNFELLNGLLHEVPGTGMWECIDFYPVSLTSTNGLDTSANGVGVKHLMKVSLQKTMKDYYAIGTYDPIKDKWTPDDPNEDLGNGLLLDSGKYYASKTFYDQNKKRRILWGWVGESDDQSTDLLKGWASLQGIPRTVVFDKKTGTSILQWPVEEVESLRSESYDFDKLKVEQGSVLPLNIGSASQLDIVATFDVDEEALHSIEEADADYSCTSSGGAVTRGVLGPFGFLVLADESLTELTAVYFYIGKGIDGRAKTHFCADQSRSSSASDTEKLIYGSDVPVLHGEKLSMRLLVDHSIVESFVQGGRRVITSRVYPTKAINGAAKVYMFNNATGTSVTASVKVWQMNSANLRPYPLNEDQL
;
A
#
# COMPACT_ATOMS: atom_id res chain seq x y z
N MET A 1 -52.66 -3.21 -22.10
CA MET A 1 -53.83 -3.87 -22.74
C MET A 1 -53.84 -3.49 -24.22
N PRO A 2 -54.46 -4.28 -25.13
CA PRO A 2 -54.97 -5.65 -24.99
C PRO A 2 -54.17 -6.65 -25.86
N CYS A 3 -53.61 -7.72 -25.29
CA CYS A 3 -54.23 -9.05 -25.08
C CYS A 3 -54.30 -9.97 -26.31
N LYS A 4 -53.64 -11.14 -26.20
CA LYS A 4 -54.21 -12.43 -26.61
C LYS A 4 -53.64 -13.56 -25.74
N LEU A 5 -54.41 -14.63 -25.55
CA LEU A 5 -54.09 -15.74 -24.64
C LEU A 5 -53.68 -17.00 -25.42
N SER A 6 -52.81 -17.81 -24.80
CA SER A 6 -52.83 -19.27 -24.93
C SER A 6 -52.16 -19.88 -23.69
N GLY A 7 -52.87 -20.75 -22.97
CA GLY A 7 -52.31 -21.49 -21.83
C GLY A 7 -52.53 -22.99 -22.01
N TRP A 8 -51.73 -23.80 -21.33
CA TRP A 8 -51.85 -25.26 -21.26
C TRP A 8 -51.75 -25.74 -19.81
N TRP A 9 -52.47 -26.80 -19.47
CA TRP A 9 -52.40 -27.50 -18.18
C TRP A 9 -51.44 -28.72 -18.30
N PRO A 10 -51.01 -29.32 -17.18
CA PRO A 10 -51.76 -30.48 -16.68
C PRO A 10 -52.00 -30.47 -15.15
N ASN A 11 -53.16 -30.99 -14.74
CA ASN A 11 -53.42 -31.45 -13.37
C ASN A 11 -53.15 -32.96 -13.27
N LEU A 12 -52.67 -33.44 -12.12
CA LEU A 12 -52.98 -34.77 -11.58
C LEU A 12 -52.82 -34.76 -10.04
N LEU A 13 -53.30 -35.80 -9.36
CA LEU A 13 -53.74 -35.76 -7.95
C LEU A 13 -53.03 -36.80 -7.05
N GLY A 14 -53.11 -36.58 -5.73
CA GLY A 14 -52.74 -37.52 -4.66
C GLY A 14 -51.51 -37.08 -3.85
N ASP A 15 -51.48 -37.11 -2.51
CA ASP A 15 -52.53 -37.47 -1.53
C ASP A 15 -52.40 -36.66 -0.22
N GLN A 16 -53.28 -36.90 0.76
CA GLN A 16 -53.49 -36.08 1.98
C GLN A 16 -52.65 -36.54 3.21
N TRP A 17 -53.04 -36.03 4.39
CA TRP A 17 -52.64 -36.40 5.77
C TRP A 17 -51.32 -35.73 6.26
N GLU A 18 -51.26 -35.11 7.45
CA GLU A 18 -52.30 -34.83 8.46
C GLU A 18 -51.97 -33.55 9.26
N LEU A 19 -52.98 -32.96 9.92
CA LEU A 19 -52.84 -31.87 10.89
C LEU A 19 -53.03 -32.45 12.30
N ASP A 20 -52.25 -32.01 13.28
CA ASP A 20 -52.56 -32.31 14.69
C ASP A 20 -52.38 -31.07 15.59
N PHE A 21 -53.14 -31.04 16.69
CA PHE A 21 -53.35 -29.87 17.55
C PHE A 21 -52.59 -29.97 18.89
N GLY A 22 -52.20 -28.82 19.44
CA GLY A 22 -51.66 -28.73 20.80
C GLY A 22 -51.95 -27.37 21.45
N VAL A 23 -53.03 -27.29 22.25
CA VAL A 23 -53.46 -26.06 22.96
C VAL A 23 -53.88 -26.36 24.39
N VAL A 24 -53.12 -25.84 25.37
CA VAL A 24 -53.49 -25.49 26.76
C VAL A 24 -52.47 -24.38 27.15
N GLU A 25 -52.81 -23.10 27.32
CA GLU A 25 -53.46 -22.44 28.48
C GLU A 25 -52.66 -22.56 29.80
N LEU A 26 -52.50 -21.56 30.69
CA LEU A 26 -52.96 -20.16 30.82
C LEU A 26 -51.86 -19.38 31.65
N PHE A 27 -51.96 -18.22 32.33
CA PHE A 27 -53.06 -17.35 32.79
C PHE A 27 -52.55 -15.91 33.14
N SER A 28 -53.17 -14.85 32.59
CA SER A 28 -53.21 -13.46 33.13
C SER A 28 -51.90 -12.62 33.23
N ALA A 29 -51.92 -11.26 33.30
CA ALA A 29 -53.02 -10.30 33.44
C ALA A 29 -52.80 -8.96 32.67
N LEU A 30 -53.91 -8.26 32.38
CA LEU A 30 -54.05 -6.88 31.87
C LEU A 30 -55.00 -6.11 32.85
N PRO A 31 -55.00 -4.75 32.97
CA PRO A 31 -55.44 -3.81 31.92
C PRO A 31 -54.62 -2.49 31.80
N LEU A 32 -54.69 -1.60 30.79
CA LEU A 32 -55.64 -1.28 29.69
C LEU A 32 -56.64 -0.12 29.96
N ALA A 33 -56.24 1.12 29.63
CA ALA A 33 -57.08 2.28 29.24
C ALA A 33 -56.18 3.29 28.47
N LYS A 34 -56.41 3.83 27.25
CA LYS A 34 -57.55 4.05 26.31
C LYS A 34 -58.22 5.44 26.43
N LEU A 35 -57.79 6.39 25.57
CA LEU A 35 -58.45 7.62 25.03
C LEU A 35 -57.36 8.51 24.35
N GLY A 36 -57.58 9.34 23.32
CA GLY A 36 -58.79 9.49 22.50
C GLY A 36 -58.84 10.71 21.54
N ARG A 37 -58.17 10.63 20.37
CA ARG A 37 -58.41 11.40 19.10
C ARG A 37 -58.09 12.93 18.97
N ASN A 38 -57.60 13.24 17.76
CA ASN A 38 -57.83 14.43 16.90
C ASN A 38 -57.02 15.75 17.02
N CYS A 39 -56.32 16.04 15.91
CA CYS A 39 -56.28 17.31 15.14
C CYS A 39 -55.86 18.65 15.79
N GLY A 40 -54.75 19.21 15.28
CA GLY A 40 -54.36 20.62 15.42
C GLY A 40 -52.97 20.85 14.80
N SER A 41 -52.74 22.00 14.17
CA SER A 41 -51.48 22.31 13.46
C SER A 41 -50.94 23.69 13.86
N LEU A 42 -49.60 23.80 13.92
CA LEU A 42 -48.75 25.01 13.86
C LEU A 42 -49.11 26.27 14.70
N ASP A 43 -48.07 26.79 15.35
CA ASP A 43 -47.76 28.20 15.62
C ASP A 43 -48.85 29.14 16.19
N ASP A 44 -48.61 29.68 17.40
CA ASP A 44 -48.02 31.03 17.50
C ASP A 44 -47.40 31.32 18.91
N LEU A 45 -46.80 32.51 19.06
CA LEU A 45 -45.92 32.94 20.16
C LEU A 45 -46.63 33.43 21.45
N ASN A 46 -45.91 33.23 22.57
CA ASN A 46 -45.72 34.12 23.74
C ASN A 46 -46.87 35.03 24.26
N ALA A 47 -47.17 34.96 25.56
CA ALA A 47 -46.76 36.00 26.55
C ALA A 47 -47.40 35.88 27.97
N VAL A 48 -46.57 36.04 29.03
CA VAL A 48 -46.78 36.92 30.22
C VAL A 48 -47.98 36.67 31.18
N VAL A 49 -47.91 36.75 32.52
CA VAL A 49 -46.89 36.64 33.62
C VAL A 49 -47.69 36.67 34.95
N ALA A 50 -47.25 35.95 36.00
CA ALA A 50 -47.34 36.28 37.45
C ALA A 50 -47.01 35.02 38.31
N ASN A 51 -46.47 35.08 39.54
CA ASN A 51 -46.30 36.23 40.45
C ASN A 51 -45.05 36.08 41.37
N SER A 52 -44.56 37.20 41.96
CA SER A 52 -43.67 37.34 43.15
C SER A 52 -42.53 36.32 43.37
N VAL A 53 -41.22 36.62 43.36
CA VAL A 53 -40.39 37.85 43.58
C VAL A 53 -40.37 38.43 45.00
N THR A 54 -39.20 38.33 45.66
CA THR A 54 -38.54 39.33 46.55
C THR A 54 -37.04 38.94 46.68
N ARG A 55 -36.03 39.74 46.26
CA ARG A 55 -35.46 41.01 46.82
C ARG A 55 -34.49 40.79 48.00
N THR A 56 -33.38 41.53 48.26
CA THR A 56 -32.75 42.79 47.75
C THR A 56 -31.32 42.92 48.38
N HIS A 57 -30.29 43.67 47.91
CA HIS A 57 -29.92 44.28 46.61
C HIS A 57 -28.51 44.95 46.67
N PHE A 58 -27.87 45.16 45.50
CA PHE A 58 -26.86 46.19 45.12
C PHE A 58 -25.59 46.53 45.93
N SER A 59 -24.41 46.36 45.29
CA SER A 59 -23.44 47.43 44.94
C SER A 59 -22.38 46.86 43.95
N THR A 60 -22.45 47.07 42.62
CA THR A 60 -21.94 48.18 41.77
C THR A 60 -20.47 48.14 41.30
N ILE A 61 -20.31 48.20 39.97
CA ILE A 61 -19.26 48.85 39.15
C ILE A 61 -17.99 48.06 38.74
N CYS A 62 -17.66 48.23 37.46
CA CYS A 62 -16.44 47.99 36.67
C CYS A 62 -15.82 46.59 36.49
N LEU A 63 -15.82 46.23 35.20
CA LEU A 63 -14.93 45.35 34.45
C LEU A 63 -13.41 45.53 34.72
N ILE A 64 -12.70 44.39 34.68
CA ILE A 64 -11.43 44.14 33.96
C ILE A 64 -10.09 44.68 34.55
N LEU A 65 -9.07 43.82 34.41
CA LEU A 65 -7.61 43.99 34.58
C LEU A 65 -6.99 43.96 36.00
N VAL A 66 -5.71 43.53 35.99
CA VAL A 66 -4.67 43.57 37.05
C VAL A 66 -4.72 42.49 38.16
N VAL A 67 -3.51 42.10 38.60
CA VAL A 67 -3.12 41.23 39.74
C VAL A 67 -3.24 39.72 39.55
N SER A 68 -2.16 39.11 39.06
CA SER A 68 -1.71 37.77 39.49
C SER A 68 -0.17 37.63 39.48
N THR A 69 0.53 38.68 39.94
CA THR A 69 2.00 38.69 40.17
C THR A 69 2.34 39.34 41.51
N LEU A 70 3.54 39.00 42.04
CA LEU A 70 4.12 39.34 43.35
C LEU A 70 3.64 38.53 44.58
N ILE A 71 4.33 37.42 44.83
CA ILE A 71 4.98 37.15 46.14
C ILE A 71 6.48 36.87 45.84
N VAL A 72 7.33 37.00 46.87
CA VAL A 72 8.80 36.78 46.86
C VAL A 72 9.63 37.96 46.32
N LEU A 73 9.96 38.85 47.26
CA LEU A 73 11.14 39.71 47.25
C LEU A 73 11.88 39.45 48.58
N LEU A 74 13.20 39.61 48.63
CA LEU A 74 14.13 39.17 49.72
C LEU A 74 14.30 37.63 49.74
N SER A 75 15.52 37.07 49.63
CA SER A 75 16.79 37.54 50.21
C SER A 75 18.00 37.42 49.25
N ILE A 76 19.14 37.96 49.68
CA ILE A 76 20.35 38.18 48.89
C ILE A 76 21.50 37.25 49.37
N GLN A 77 22.45 36.97 48.45
CA GLN A 77 23.92 36.90 48.63
C GLN A 77 24.68 35.58 48.32
N GLN A 78 25.76 35.76 47.52
CA GLN A 78 26.93 34.89 47.26
C GLN A 78 26.78 33.71 46.28
N GLY A 79 27.65 33.70 45.24
CA GLY A 79 27.77 32.66 44.20
C GLY A 79 29.07 31.83 44.31
N PRO A 80 29.62 31.24 43.21
CA PRO A 80 30.16 32.07 42.12
C PRO A 80 30.16 31.54 40.65
N LYS A 81 30.14 32.49 39.70
CA LYS A 81 30.86 32.54 38.39
C LYS A 81 30.54 31.56 37.23
N ALA A 82 29.53 31.98 36.48
CA ALA A 82 29.40 32.10 35.02
C ALA A 82 30.62 32.02 34.06
N THR A 83 30.34 31.50 32.86
CA THR A 83 30.65 32.04 31.51
C THR A 83 29.54 31.55 30.57
N SER A 84 28.96 32.23 29.58
CA SER A 84 28.82 33.64 29.17
C SER A 84 28.44 33.60 27.68
N HIS A 85 27.17 33.83 27.34
CA HIS A 85 26.76 34.85 26.36
C HIS A 85 25.23 34.94 26.29
N ASP A 86 24.76 36.05 25.74
CA ASP A 86 23.39 36.54 25.88
C ASP A 86 22.63 36.40 24.55
N ASP A 87 21.39 35.91 24.63
CA ASP A 87 20.35 36.13 23.61
C ASP A 87 19.37 37.18 24.18
N ASP A 88 18.96 38.15 23.37
CA ASP A 88 17.87 39.09 23.69
C ASP A 88 16.56 38.59 23.06
N ASP A 89 15.50 38.48 23.87
CA ASP A 89 14.18 37.94 23.50
C ASP A 89 13.08 38.96 23.83
N ASP A 90 12.18 39.24 22.87
CA ASP A 90 11.10 40.25 23.00
C ASP A 90 9.73 39.64 22.66
N LEU A 91 9.20 38.88 23.63
CA LEU A 91 7.97 38.11 23.53
C LEU A 91 6.70 39.00 23.47
N LYS A 92 5.78 38.66 22.57
CA LYS A 92 4.37 39.10 22.61
C LYS A 92 3.40 37.93 22.44
N GLU A 93 2.35 37.94 23.25
CA GLU A 93 1.40 36.83 23.35
C GLU A 93 0.44 36.72 22.15
N SER A 94 -0.03 35.49 21.94
CA SER A 94 -0.87 35.07 20.82
C SER A 94 -2.39 35.27 21.04
N PRO A 95 -3.15 35.75 20.05
CA PRO A 95 -4.59 35.52 19.96
C PRO A 95 -4.92 34.18 19.28
N LEU A 96 -6.09 33.60 19.58
CA LEU A 96 -6.55 32.33 19.01
C LEU A 96 -6.97 32.46 17.53
N LEU A 97 -6.83 31.36 16.78
CA LEU A 97 -7.34 31.21 15.39
C LEU A 97 -8.31 30.02 15.29
N PRO A 98 -9.35 30.08 14.42
CA PRO A 98 -10.38 29.05 14.31
C PRO A 98 -10.03 27.93 13.32
N GLU A 99 -10.84 26.86 13.35
CA GLU A 99 -10.68 25.66 12.54
C GLU A 99 -10.97 25.88 11.04
N LYS A 100 -10.01 25.54 10.17
CA LYS A 100 -10.27 25.07 8.80
C LYS A 100 -9.03 24.36 8.23
N PHE A 101 -9.08 23.04 8.16
CA PHE A 101 -8.13 22.23 7.37
C PHE A 101 -8.83 21.75 6.09
N GLU A 102 -8.92 22.65 5.11
CA GLU A 102 -9.14 22.27 3.72
C GLU A 102 -7.81 21.84 3.10
N GLN A 103 -7.86 20.86 2.19
CA GLN A 103 -6.69 20.19 1.66
C GLN A 103 -6.17 20.95 0.43
N GLU A 104 -5.52 22.10 0.67
CA GLU A 104 -5.11 23.02 -0.39
C GLU A 104 -4.04 22.42 -1.32
N SER A 105 -4.32 22.48 -2.62
CA SER A 105 -3.37 22.24 -3.70
C SER A 105 -2.31 23.34 -3.75
N ILE A 106 -1.03 22.98 -3.80
CA ILE A 106 0.08 23.95 -3.80
C ILE A 106 0.24 24.62 -5.17
N GLN A 107 -0.31 25.83 -5.30
CA GLN A 107 -0.10 26.82 -6.38
C GLN A 107 -0.44 28.21 -5.82
N GLN A 108 0.22 29.35 -6.11
CA GLN A 108 1.48 29.74 -6.79
C GLN A 108 1.83 31.18 -6.29
N VAL A 109 3.02 31.80 -6.37
CA VAL A 109 4.44 31.42 -6.60
C VAL A 109 5.29 32.66 -6.20
N SER A 110 6.50 32.51 -5.64
CA SER A 110 7.50 33.60 -5.67
C SER A 110 8.95 33.09 -5.51
N GLY A 111 9.74 33.19 -6.58
CA GLY A 111 11.15 32.76 -6.62
C GLY A 111 11.38 31.78 -7.78
N ASP A 112 11.68 32.33 -8.94
CA ASP A 112 11.92 31.69 -10.24
C ASP A 112 10.88 30.64 -10.70
N GLN A 113 10.16 30.96 -11.79
CA GLN A 113 9.52 29.94 -12.62
C GLN A 113 10.61 29.32 -13.50
N ASP A 114 11.18 28.19 -13.05
CA ASP A 114 11.82 27.26 -13.97
C ASP A 114 10.80 26.88 -15.05
N GLU A 115 11.17 27.02 -16.33
CA GLU A 115 10.30 26.56 -17.42
C GLU A 115 10.13 25.04 -17.31
N ALA A 116 8.87 24.57 -17.20
CA ALA A 116 8.54 23.14 -17.25
C ALA A 116 9.21 22.47 -18.46
N PHE A 117 9.70 21.24 -18.28
CA PHE A 117 10.58 20.65 -19.28
C PHE A 117 9.82 20.40 -20.59
N LYS A 118 10.50 20.64 -21.71
CA LYS A 118 9.90 20.61 -23.04
C LYS A 118 9.91 19.17 -23.57
N TRP A 119 9.17 18.31 -22.89
CA TRP A 119 9.00 16.89 -23.19
C TRP A 119 8.58 16.69 -24.65
N SER A 120 9.27 15.77 -25.35
CA SER A 120 8.90 15.36 -26.69
C SER A 120 8.04 14.09 -26.66
N ASN A 121 7.21 13.89 -27.69
CA ASN A 121 6.41 12.67 -27.84
C ASN A 121 7.28 11.39 -27.79
N ALA A 122 8.54 11.45 -28.22
CA ALA A 122 9.48 10.32 -28.16
C ALA A 122 9.95 10.01 -26.73
N MET A 123 10.07 11.02 -25.86
CA MET A 123 10.34 10.83 -24.43
C MET A 123 9.09 10.27 -23.75
N LEU A 124 7.93 10.94 -23.89
CA LEU A 124 6.68 10.55 -23.22
C LEU A 124 6.20 9.14 -23.61
N SER A 125 6.35 8.74 -24.88
CA SER A 125 6.02 7.38 -25.32
C SER A 125 7.00 6.33 -24.81
N TRP A 126 8.29 6.67 -24.65
CA TRP A 126 9.28 5.75 -24.08
C TRP A 126 9.04 5.48 -22.59
N GLN A 127 8.40 6.39 -21.84
CA GLN A 127 8.17 6.21 -20.39
C GLN A 127 7.28 5.00 -20.04
N ARG A 128 6.45 4.52 -20.98
CA ARG A 128 5.58 3.36 -20.74
C ARG A 128 6.39 2.08 -20.58
N THR A 129 5.96 1.24 -19.65
CA THR A 129 6.57 -0.05 -19.35
C THR A 129 6.24 -1.10 -20.41
N SER A 130 7.14 -2.05 -20.59
CA SER A 130 6.97 -3.19 -21.49
C SER A 130 6.45 -4.45 -20.78
N PHE A 131 6.65 -4.61 -19.48
CA PHE A 131 6.24 -5.83 -18.75
C PHE A 131 5.64 -5.61 -17.35
N HIS A 132 5.64 -4.40 -16.79
CA HIS A 132 4.86 -4.09 -15.58
C HIS A 132 3.38 -3.89 -15.92
N PHE A 133 2.47 -4.07 -14.93
CA PHE A 133 1.05 -3.86 -15.17
C PHE A 133 0.68 -2.37 -15.08
N GLN A 134 0.01 -1.86 -16.12
CA GLN A 134 -0.59 -0.53 -16.16
C GLN A 134 -1.82 -0.52 -17.09
N PRO A 135 -2.81 0.38 -16.88
CA PRO A 135 -3.95 0.52 -17.79
C PRO A 135 -3.50 1.05 -19.17
N GLN A 136 -4.38 0.93 -20.16
CA GLN A 136 -4.12 1.44 -21.51
C GLN A 136 -3.85 2.96 -21.51
N MET A 137 -4.62 3.71 -20.71
CA MET A 137 -4.52 5.17 -20.51
C MET A 137 -5.09 5.56 -19.14
N ASN A 138 -4.98 6.85 -18.79
CA ASN A 138 -5.50 7.47 -17.57
C ASN A 138 -4.82 7.01 -16.25
N TRP A 139 -5.32 7.50 -15.12
CA TRP A 139 -4.73 7.29 -13.80
C TRP A 139 -5.11 5.96 -13.17
N MET A 140 -4.12 5.27 -12.59
CA MET A 140 -4.29 4.14 -11.69
C MET A 140 -3.67 4.44 -10.31
N ASN A 141 -4.20 3.87 -9.23
CA ASN A 141 -3.46 3.73 -7.97
C ASN A 141 -3.59 2.32 -7.36
N ASP A 142 -4.20 2.19 -6.19
CA ASP A 142 -4.11 1.02 -5.32
C ASP A 142 -4.53 -0.29 -5.99
N PRO A 143 -3.81 -1.40 -5.80
CA PRO A 143 -4.29 -2.72 -6.17
C PRO A 143 -5.42 -3.17 -5.23
N ASN A 144 -6.50 -3.68 -5.80
CA ASN A 144 -7.74 -4.04 -5.11
C ASN A 144 -8.15 -5.48 -5.43
N GLY A 145 -8.90 -6.12 -4.53
CA GLY A 145 -9.67 -7.32 -4.85
C GLY A 145 -8.92 -8.53 -5.43
N ILE A 146 -7.63 -8.73 -5.13
CA ILE A 146 -6.70 -9.61 -5.88
C ILE A 146 -6.89 -11.11 -5.58
N ILE A 147 -6.74 -12.00 -6.59
CA ILE A 147 -7.17 -13.41 -6.49
C ILE A 147 -6.30 -14.44 -7.32
N GLY A 148 -5.86 -15.60 -6.74
CA GLY A 148 -5.18 -16.77 -7.41
C GLY A 148 -5.13 -18.15 -6.66
N ASP A 149 -4.92 -19.31 -7.32
CA ASP A 149 -5.73 -20.58 -7.28
C ASP A 149 -5.64 -21.56 -6.10
N GLY A 150 -6.55 -22.54 -6.03
CA GLY A 150 -6.28 -23.86 -5.48
C GLY A 150 -7.09 -25.04 -6.07
N ASN A 151 -6.70 -25.62 -7.22
CA ASN A 151 -6.97 -27.05 -7.47
C ASN A 151 -6.14 -27.78 -8.56
N LYS A 152 -5.64 -28.97 -8.19
CA LYS A 152 -5.71 -30.19 -9.02
C LYS A 152 -5.44 -31.44 -8.15
N GLU A 153 -6.50 -32.12 -7.70
CA GLU A 153 -6.72 -33.58 -7.87
C GLU A 153 -7.86 -34.14 -6.99
N ARG A 154 -8.29 -35.38 -7.28
CA ARG A 154 -9.42 -36.06 -6.61
C ARG A 154 -9.03 -36.60 -5.23
N SER A 155 -9.54 -35.99 -4.16
CA SER A 155 -9.85 -36.71 -2.93
C SER A 155 -11.13 -36.20 -2.28
N LYS A 156 -11.73 -37.01 -1.40
CA LYS A 156 -12.85 -36.60 -0.53
C LYS A 156 -12.30 -36.00 0.77
N VAL A 157 -13.16 -35.25 1.47
CA VAL A 157 -12.94 -34.57 2.77
C VAL A 157 -12.28 -33.18 2.63
N TYR A 158 -13.08 -32.15 2.88
CA TYR A 158 -12.78 -30.73 3.15
C TYR A 158 -11.46 -30.12 2.62
N THR A 159 -11.45 -29.69 1.36
CA THR A 159 -11.23 -28.25 0.99
C THR A 159 -11.47 -28.04 -0.50
N LYS A 160 -12.45 -27.18 -0.84
CA LYS A 160 -12.38 -26.36 -2.06
C LYS A 160 -11.93 -24.99 -1.57
N SER A 161 -10.88 -24.42 -2.16
CA SER A 161 -10.26 -23.22 -1.61
C SER A 161 -9.69 -22.36 -2.75
N PRO A 162 -10.09 -21.08 -2.88
CA PRO A 162 -10.78 -20.72 -4.11
C PRO A 162 -10.42 -19.31 -4.61
N LEU A 163 -9.24 -19.10 -5.18
CA LEU A 163 -8.79 -17.73 -5.46
C LEU A 163 -8.42 -17.48 -6.97
N LEU A 164 -8.09 -18.44 -7.83
CA LEU A 164 -7.96 -18.22 -9.29
C LEU A 164 -9.32 -18.55 -9.87
N HIS A 165 -10.07 -17.56 -10.33
CA HIS A 165 -11.42 -17.87 -10.76
C HIS A 165 -11.39 -18.65 -12.08
N MET A 166 -11.76 -19.93 -12.00
CA MET A 166 -11.83 -20.89 -13.11
C MET A 166 -10.61 -20.87 -14.04
N GLY A 167 -9.41 -20.65 -13.48
CA GLY A 167 -8.16 -20.64 -14.24
C GLY A 167 -7.58 -19.26 -14.53
N TRP A 168 -8.18 -18.14 -14.13
CA TRP A 168 -7.61 -16.79 -14.26
C TRP A 168 -7.19 -16.17 -12.92
N TYR A 169 -6.05 -15.45 -12.90
CA TYR A 169 -5.68 -14.53 -11.83
C TYR A 169 -6.39 -13.21 -12.10
N HIS A 170 -6.98 -12.60 -11.08
CA HIS A 170 -7.69 -11.32 -11.22
C HIS A 170 -6.93 -10.23 -10.46
N ILE A 171 -6.73 -9.09 -11.11
CA ILE A 171 -6.36 -7.83 -10.47
C ILE A 171 -7.50 -6.83 -10.70
N PHE A 172 -7.89 -6.15 -9.63
CA PHE A 172 -8.67 -4.93 -9.70
C PHE A 172 -7.79 -3.78 -9.23
N TYR A 173 -8.10 -2.56 -9.61
CA TYR A 173 -7.28 -1.40 -9.26
C TYR A 173 -8.12 -0.13 -9.24
N GLN A 174 -7.79 0.79 -8.33
CA GLN A 174 -8.32 2.14 -8.36
C GLN A 174 -8.01 2.79 -9.72
N TYR A 175 -9.04 3.26 -10.41
CA TYR A 175 -8.95 3.77 -11.77
C TYR A 175 -9.83 5.00 -11.98
N ASN A 176 -9.27 6.05 -12.60
CA ASN A 176 -10.03 7.17 -13.14
C ASN A 176 -10.33 6.89 -14.64
N PRO A 177 -11.60 6.75 -15.05
CA PRO A 177 -11.95 6.50 -16.45
C PRO A 177 -11.80 7.73 -17.35
N ASP A 178 -11.69 8.94 -16.80
CA ASP A 178 -11.76 10.19 -17.56
C ASP A 178 -10.39 10.86 -17.77
N GLU A 179 -9.50 10.84 -16.77
CA GLU A 179 -8.27 11.66 -16.77
C GLU A 179 -7.03 10.93 -16.22
N ALA A 180 -5.84 11.43 -16.61
CA ALA A 180 -4.54 10.97 -16.12
C ALA A 180 -4.18 11.48 -14.70
N VAL A 181 -5.16 11.90 -13.90
CA VAL A 181 -4.98 12.36 -12.51
C VAL A 181 -5.98 11.69 -11.57
N TRP A 182 -5.73 11.76 -10.26
CA TRP A 182 -6.66 11.24 -9.24
C TRP A 182 -8.00 11.99 -9.29
N GLY A 183 -9.12 11.27 -9.44
CA GLY A 183 -10.44 11.84 -9.73
C GLY A 183 -11.34 12.04 -8.50
N TRP A 184 -11.75 13.27 -8.22
CA TRP A 184 -12.74 13.56 -7.17
C TRP A 184 -14.14 13.08 -7.56
N GLY A 185 -14.54 11.89 -7.08
CA GLY A 185 -15.87 11.30 -7.26
C GLY A 185 -15.92 10.18 -8.29
N ASN A 186 -15.09 10.23 -9.33
CA ASN A 186 -15.13 9.28 -10.46
C ASN A 186 -14.21 8.05 -10.28
N LEU A 187 -13.75 7.75 -9.06
CA LEU A 187 -12.94 6.54 -8.82
C LEU A 187 -13.76 5.26 -9.01
N THR A 188 -13.20 4.35 -9.79
CA THR A 188 -13.76 3.05 -10.17
C THR A 188 -12.77 1.92 -9.86
N TRP A 189 -13.23 0.67 -9.88
CA TRP A 189 -12.37 -0.50 -9.94
C TRP A 189 -12.21 -0.94 -11.40
N GLY A 190 -11.08 -0.58 -12.01
CA GLY A 190 -10.62 -1.21 -13.25
C GLY A 190 -10.28 -2.69 -13.01
N HIS A 191 -10.29 -3.51 -14.06
CA HIS A 191 -10.20 -4.97 -13.95
C HIS A 191 -9.35 -5.56 -15.09
N ALA A 192 -8.45 -6.48 -14.74
CA ALA A 192 -7.74 -7.30 -15.71
C ALA A 192 -7.55 -8.75 -15.22
N VAL A 193 -7.35 -9.67 -16.16
CA VAL A 193 -7.10 -11.10 -15.89
C VAL A 193 -5.85 -11.65 -16.57
N SER A 194 -5.19 -12.59 -15.91
CA SER A 194 -3.96 -13.24 -16.38
C SER A 194 -3.96 -14.76 -16.17
N LYS A 195 -3.09 -15.49 -16.87
CA LYS A 195 -2.80 -16.91 -16.62
C LYS A 195 -1.51 -17.15 -15.83
N ASP A 196 -0.66 -16.13 -15.71
CA ASP A 196 0.74 -16.24 -15.28
C ASP A 196 1.21 -15.03 -14.43
N LEU A 197 0.31 -14.10 -14.11
CA LEU A 197 0.58 -12.80 -13.45
C LEU A 197 1.41 -11.80 -14.28
N ILE A 198 1.72 -12.10 -15.54
CA ILE A 198 2.59 -11.29 -16.41
C ILE A 198 1.88 -10.83 -17.69
N ASN A 199 1.18 -11.72 -18.37
CA ASN A 199 0.40 -11.42 -19.57
C ASN A 199 -1.06 -11.14 -19.18
N TRP A 200 -1.57 -9.96 -19.53
CA TRP A 200 -2.83 -9.43 -19.01
C TRP A 200 -3.83 -9.09 -20.11
N PHE A 201 -5.07 -9.53 -19.89
CA PHE A 201 -6.22 -9.05 -20.64
C PHE A 201 -6.99 -8.03 -19.80
N HIS A 202 -7.11 -6.80 -20.29
CA HIS A 202 -8.01 -5.79 -19.71
C HIS A 202 -9.47 -6.18 -19.97
N LEU A 203 -10.32 -5.94 -18.96
CA LEU A 203 -11.75 -6.19 -18.97
C LEU A 203 -12.51 -4.87 -18.71
N PRO A 204 -13.85 -4.83 -18.88
CA PRO A 204 -14.68 -3.70 -18.47
C PRO A 204 -14.49 -3.33 -16.98
N ILE A 205 -14.91 -2.12 -16.60
CA ILE A 205 -14.86 -1.64 -15.22
C ILE A 205 -15.81 -2.46 -14.35
N ALA A 206 -15.28 -3.08 -13.29
CA ALA A 206 -16.04 -4.01 -12.44
C ALA A 206 -16.96 -3.29 -11.44
N LEU A 207 -16.52 -2.16 -10.89
CA LEU A 207 -17.32 -1.35 -9.95
C LEU A 207 -17.16 0.14 -10.26
N PHE A 208 -18.28 0.84 -10.46
CA PHE A 208 -18.35 2.27 -10.78
C PHE A 208 -19.31 2.98 -9.80
N PRO A 209 -19.16 4.29 -9.53
CA PRO A 209 -20.01 5.02 -8.58
C PRO A 209 -21.44 5.17 -9.15
N ASP A 210 -22.42 4.48 -8.55
CA ASP A 210 -23.78 4.36 -9.11
C ASP A 210 -24.89 4.15 -8.05
N LYS A 211 -24.55 4.35 -6.77
CA LYS A 211 -25.47 4.34 -5.63
C LYS A 211 -25.23 5.58 -4.78
N TRP A 212 -26.24 5.94 -3.99
CA TRP A 212 -26.17 7.10 -3.07
C TRP A 212 -25.00 7.00 -2.07
N TYR A 213 -24.56 5.78 -1.73
CA TYR A 213 -23.48 5.52 -0.79
C TYR A 213 -22.08 5.59 -1.40
N ASP A 214 -21.94 5.52 -2.73
CA ASP A 214 -20.63 5.56 -3.44
C ASP A 214 -20.51 6.71 -4.45
N VAL A 215 -21.36 7.73 -4.34
CA VAL A 215 -21.34 8.95 -5.17
C VAL A 215 -20.04 9.78 -5.07
N GLY A 216 -19.22 9.55 -4.04
CA GLY A 216 -17.88 10.11 -3.87
C GLY A 216 -16.74 9.18 -4.33
N GLY A 217 -17.07 8.07 -4.99
CA GLY A 217 -16.14 7.08 -5.55
C GLY A 217 -16.26 5.69 -4.91
N VAL A 218 -15.83 4.69 -5.69
CA VAL A 218 -15.62 3.29 -5.27
C VAL A 218 -14.15 3.12 -4.88
N TRP A 219 -13.87 3.21 -3.58
CA TRP A 219 -12.52 3.25 -3.01
C TRP A 219 -11.96 1.84 -2.75
N SER A 220 -10.74 1.77 -2.22
CA SER A 220 -9.96 0.55 -2.05
C SER A 220 -10.60 -0.53 -1.18
N GLY A 221 -10.17 -1.78 -1.40
CA GLY A 221 -10.80 -2.95 -0.81
C GLY A 221 -10.15 -4.27 -1.21
N SER A 222 -10.73 -5.37 -0.71
CA SER A 222 -10.15 -6.70 -0.77
C SER A 222 -11.19 -7.77 -1.10
N ALA A 223 -10.76 -8.85 -1.75
CA ALA A 223 -11.59 -10.01 -2.05
C ALA A 223 -11.37 -11.10 -1.00
N THR A 224 -12.46 -11.67 -0.50
CA THR A 224 -12.46 -12.90 0.29
C THR A 224 -13.26 -13.95 -0.48
N THR A 225 -12.76 -15.18 -0.58
CA THR A 225 -13.52 -16.27 -1.20
C THR A 225 -13.79 -17.37 -0.20
N LEU A 226 -15.04 -17.79 -0.14
CA LEU A 226 -15.58 -18.60 0.95
C LEU A 226 -15.44 -20.11 0.65
N PRO A 227 -15.47 -21.00 1.66
CA PRO A 227 -15.34 -22.45 1.49
C PRO A 227 -16.37 -23.14 0.57
N ASN A 228 -17.47 -22.45 0.23
CA ASN A 228 -18.46 -22.92 -0.75
C ASN A 228 -18.10 -22.54 -2.21
N GLY A 229 -17.19 -21.58 -2.41
CA GLY A 229 -16.77 -21.03 -3.71
C GLY A 229 -17.31 -19.63 -4.03
N GLU A 230 -18.11 -19.01 -3.16
CA GLU A 230 -18.60 -17.64 -3.36
C GLU A 230 -17.49 -16.60 -3.13
N ILE A 231 -17.36 -15.63 -4.03
CA ILE A 231 -16.44 -14.48 -3.89
C ILE A 231 -17.21 -13.29 -3.30
N VAL A 232 -16.63 -12.65 -2.30
CA VAL A 232 -17.12 -11.43 -1.66
C VAL A 232 -16.05 -10.35 -1.79
N MET A 233 -16.39 -9.23 -2.42
CA MET A 233 -15.60 -8.00 -2.35
C MET A 233 -16.10 -7.13 -1.21
N LEU A 234 -15.19 -6.74 -0.32
CA LEU A 234 -15.40 -5.67 0.65
C LEU A 234 -14.62 -4.44 0.19
N TYR A 235 -15.26 -3.29 0.11
CA TYR A 235 -14.68 -2.06 -0.42
C TYR A 235 -15.18 -0.82 0.30
N THR A 236 -14.34 0.22 0.34
CA THR A 236 -14.75 1.53 0.87
C THR A 236 -15.60 2.29 -0.14
N THR A 237 -16.61 2.99 0.37
CA THR A 237 -17.57 3.78 -0.39
C THR A 237 -17.68 5.16 0.25
N ARG A 238 -17.61 6.20 -0.57
CA ARG A 238 -17.58 7.59 -0.09
C ARG A 238 -18.86 8.33 -0.42
N LEU A 239 -19.39 9.06 0.56
CA LEU A 239 -20.49 10.00 0.37
C LEU A 239 -20.01 11.33 -0.23
N SER A 240 -20.94 12.14 -0.75
CA SER A 240 -20.67 13.50 -1.23
C SER A 240 -20.18 14.47 -0.15
N ASN A 241 -20.50 14.21 1.13
CA ASN A 241 -19.93 14.95 2.27
C ASN A 241 -18.55 14.40 2.72
N LEU A 242 -17.91 13.57 1.87
CA LEU A 242 -16.63 12.90 2.08
C LEU A 242 -16.60 11.83 3.18
N THR A 243 -17.76 11.43 3.74
CA THR A 243 -17.84 10.35 4.75
C THR A 243 -17.55 8.99 4.13
N GLU A 244 -16.69 8.21 4.77
CA GLU A 244 -16.33 6.86 4.34
C GLU A 244 -17.06 5.76 5.13
N LEU A 245 -17.56 4.79 4.37
CA LEU A 245 -18.43 3.69 4.79
C LEU A 245 -17.96 2.43 4.05
N GLN A 246 -18.20 1.23 4.57
CA GLN A 246 -17.82 -0.01 3.88
C GLN A 246 -19.04 -0.69 3.24
N SER A 247 -18.86 -1.19 2.03
CA SER A 247 -19.88 -1.83 1.20
C SER A 247 -19.40 -3.18 0.66
N VAL A 248 -20.35 -4.00 0.21
CA VAL A 248 -20.10 -5.35 -0.32
C VAL A 248 -20.59 -5.50 -1.75
N ALA A 249 -19.82 -6.22 -2.57
CA ALA A 249 -20.22 -6.68 -3.90
C ALA A 249 -19.89 -8.17 -4.09
N TYR A 250 -20.61 -8.81 -5.00
CA TYR A 250 -20.43 -10.23 -5.39
C TYR A 250 -20.48 -10.33 -6.93
N PRO A 251 -19.88 -11.36 -7.55
CA PRO A 251 -20.10 -11.61 -8.98
C PRO A 251 -21.58 -11.88 -9.27
N ALA A 252 -22.12 -11.32 -10.35
CA ALA A 252 -23.47 -11.67 -10.82
C ALA A 252 -23.55 -13.14 -11.28
N ASN A 253 -22.44 -13.67 -11.80
CA ASN A 253 -22.31 -15.04 -12.29
C ASN A 253 -20.98 -15.66 -11.83
N ILE A 254 -21.00 -16.42 -10.73
CA ILE A 254 -19.85 -17.18 -10.21
C ILE A 254 -19.45 -18.40 -11.08
N SER A 255 -20.02 -18.54 -12.27
CA SER A 255 -19.62 -19.50 -13.31
C SER A 255 -19.06 -18.84 -14.57
N ASP A 256 -18.95 -17.51 -14.61
CA ASP A 256 -18.17 -16.81 -15.63
C ASP A 256 -16.68 -16.81 -15.24
N PRO A 257 -15.78 -17.47 -16.00
CA PRO A 257 -14.36 -17.47 -15.71
C PRO A 257 -13.70 -16.09 -15.72
N LEU A 258 -14.34 -15.05 -16.29
CA LEU A 258 -13.81 -13.69 -16.36
C LEU A 258 -14.31 -12.78 -15.24
N LEU A 259 -15.40 -13.15 -14.53
CA LEU A 259 -16.09 -12.33 -13.53
C LEU A 259 -16.41 -10.90 -14.02
N LEU A 260 -17.03 -10.78 -15.19
CA LEU A 260 -17.34 -9.47 -15.82
C LEU A 260 -18.32 -8.64 -14.96
N ASP A 261 -19.46 -9.23 -14.61
CA ASP A 261 -20.58 -8.54 -13.95
C ASP A 261 -20.50 -8.63 -12.41
N TRP A 262 -20.73 -7.50 -11.74
CA TRP A 262 -20.74 -7.41 -10.27
C TRP A 262 -22.03 -6.79 -9.72
N VAL A 263 -22.60 -7.42 -8.69
CA VAL A 263 -23.81 -6.97 -7.99
C VAL A 263 -23.43 -6.44 -6.61
N LYS A 264 -23.61 -5.13 -6.42
CA LYS A 264 -23.53 -4.50 -5.09
C LYS A 264 -24.68 -4.96 -4.21
N TYR A 265 -24.42 -5.26 -2.95
CA TYR A 265 -25.43 -5.73 -2.00
C TYR A 265 -26.53 -4.66 -1.79
N SER A 266 -27.79 -5.09 -1.82
CA SER A 266 -28.95 -4.21 -1.66
C SER A 266 -29.09 -3.61 -0.26
N GLY A 267 -28.40 -4.17 0.74
CA GLY A 267 -28.31 -3.65 2.10
C GLY A 267 -27.06 -2.81 2.39
N ASN A 268 -26.28 -2.43 1.36
CA ASN A 268 -25.14 -1.52 1.53
C ASN A 268 -25.59 -0.11 1.99
N PRO A 269 -24.75 0.60 2.75
CA PRO A 269 -23.45 0.18 3.29
C PRO A 269 -23.60 -0.77 4.50
N VAL A 270 -22.65 -1.70 4.65
CA VAL A 270 -22.68 -2.75 5.69
C VAL A 270 -21.93 -2.37 6.98
N MET A 271 -21.00 -1.41 6.91
CA MET A 271 -20.31 -0.85 8.07
C MET A 271 -20.26 0.68 7.94
N PHE A 272 -20.65 1.37 9.00
CA PHE A 272 -20.62 2.83 9.09
C PHE A 272 -19.39 3.31 9.87
N THR A 273 -18.98 4.56 9.67
CA THR A 273 -17.91 5.22 10.43
C THR A 273 -18.17 5.10 11.94
N PRO A 274 -17.26 4.51 12.75
CA PRO A 274 -17.49 4.34 14.19
C PRO A 274 -17.62 5.68 14.94
N GLN A 275 -18.36 5.68 16.05
CA GLN A 275 -18.52 6.88 16.87
C GLN A 275 -17.16 7.36 17.42
N GLY A 276 -16.84 8.63 17.18
CA GLY A 276 -15.57 9.23 17.59
C GLY A 276 -14.45 9.15 16.55
N ILE A 277 -14.69 8.53 15.41
CA ILE A 277 -13.79 8.52 14.25
C ILE A 277 -14.18 9.64 13.28
N GLY A 278 -13.20 10.28 12.67
CA GLY A 278 -13.43 11.33 11.69
C GLY A 278 -13.99 10.77 10.38
N HIS A 279 -14.79 11.57 9.69
CA HIS A 279 -15.50 11.14 8.48
C HIS A 279 -14.56 10.69 7.33
N ARG A 280 -13.27 11.08 7.35
CA ARG A 280 -12.25 10.76 6.35
C ARG A 280 -11.22 9.70 6.81
N ASP A 281 -11.49 9.05 7.94
CA ASP A 281 -10.53 8.25 8.69
C ASP A 281 -11.00 6.80 8.90
N PHE A 282 -11.71 6.22 7.93
CA PHE A 282 -12.24 4.85 8.03
C PHE A 282 -12.31 4.14 6.67
N ARG A 283 -11.22 3.45 6.25
CA ARG A 283 -11.11 2.87 4.90
C ARG A 283 -10.37 1.53 4.82
N ASP A 284 -10.39 0.97 3.62
CA ASP A 284 -9.58 -0.12 3.10
C ASP A 284 -9.73 -1.45 3.87
N PRO A 285 -10.93 -2.07 3.86
CA PRO A 285 -11.15 -3.36 4.50
C PRO A 285 -10.23 -4.43 3.90
N SER A 286 -9.56 -5.17 4.79
CA SER A 286 -8.65 -6.28 4.46
C SER A 286 -9.38 -7.51 3.89
N THR A 287 -8.60 -8.45 3.35
CA THR A 287 -9.05 -9.82 3.11
C THR A 287 -9.42 -10.45 4.45
N ALA A 288 -10.59 -11.09 4.53
CA ALA A 288 -11.06 -11.67 5.79
C ALA A 288 -10.33 -12.98 6.13
N TRP A 289 -10.25 -13.30 7.42
CA TRP A 289 -9.73 -14.58 7.91
C TRP A 289 -10.76 -15.31 8.79
N LEU A 290 -10.84 -16.63 8.65
CA LEU A 290 -11.79 -17.45 9.41
C LEU A 290 -11.21 -17.84 10.77
N GLY A 291 -11.82 -17.37 11.85
CA GLY A 291 -11.43 -17.70 13.22
C GLY A 291 -11.79 -19.14 13.61
N GLN A 292 -11.09 -19.68 14.62
CA GLN A 292 -11.32 -21.03 15.14
C GLN A 292 -12.71 -21.21 15.79
N ASP A 293 -13.40 -20.10 16.12
CA ASP A 293 -14.79 -20.08 16.60
C ASP A 293 -15.83 -20.21 15.45
N GLY A 294 -15.39 -20.31 14.20
CA GLY A 294 -16.23 -20.42 13.00
C GLY A 294 -16.71 -19.08 12.40
N ASN A 295 -16.18 -17.94 12.86
CA ASN A 295 -16.61 -16.60 12.42
C ASN A 295 -15.46 -15.86 11.72
N TRP A 296 -15.78 -15.08 10.70
CA TRP A 296 -14.82 -14.28 9.94
C TRP A 296 -14.43 -13.01 10.69
N ARG A 297 -13.18 -12.59 10.56
CA ARG A 297 -12.66 -11.27 10.96
C ARG A 297 -12.23 -10.47 9.75
N ILE A 298 -12.45 -9.16 9.80
CA ILE A 298 -11.99 -8.17 8.83
C ILE A 298 -11.29 -7.06 9.62
N ALA A 299 -10.05 -6.73 9.24
CA ALA A 299 -9.37 -5.51 9.67
C ALA A 299 -9.77 -4.31 8.79
N VAL A 300 -9.99 -3.14 9.39
CA VAL A 300 -10.25 -1.86 8.68
C VAL A 300 -9.32 -0.78 9.24
N GLY A 301 -8.78 0.09 8.38
CA GLY A 301 -7.82 1.14 8.73
C GLY A 301 -8.48 2.43 9.21
N SER A 302 -7.88 3.05 10.24
CA SER A 302 -8.41 4.24 10.89
C SER A 302 -7.35 4.97 11.73
N MET A 303 -7.71 6.12 12.32
CA MET A 303 -6.93 6.81 13.35
C MET A 303 -7.80 7.54 14.37
N VAL A 304 -7.23 7.79 15.56
CA VAL A 304 -7.77 8.69 16.59
C VAL A 304 -6.70 9.69 16.98
N ASN A 305 -7.00 10.99 16.83
CA ASN A 305 -6.11 12.14 17.07
C ASN A 305 -4.81 12.13 16.26
N LYS A 306 -3.85 11.27 16.63
CA LYS A 306 -2.57 11.01 15.92
C LYS A 306 -2.14 9.53 16.01
N THR A 307 -2.91 8.69 16.69
CA THR A 307 -2.68 7.24 16.81
C THR A 307 -3.36 6.56 15.65
N GLY A 308 -2.57 5.92 14.77
CA GLY A 308 -3.10 5.02 13.75
C GLY A 308 -3.48 3.69 14.39
N LEU A 309 -4.59 3.11 13.92
CA LEU A 309 -5.18 1.92 14.53
C LEU A 309 -5.94 1.06 13.52
N SER A 310 -6.20 -0.19 13.93
CA SER A 310 -6.99 -1.13 13.15
C SER A 310 -8.17 -1.67 13.94
N PHE A 311 -9.37 -1.44 13.43
CA PHE A 311 -10.60 -2.06 13.94
C PHE A 311 -10.72 -3.49 13.44
N VAL A 312 -11.22 -4.39 14.31
CA VAL A 312 -11.66 -5.73 13.90
C VAL A 312 -13.18 -5.78 13.87
N TYR A 313 -13.74 -6.17 12.72
CA TYR A 313 -15.14 -6.53 12.59
C TYR A 313 -15.31 -8.04 12.46
N LYS A 314 -16.35 -8.58 13.09
CA LYS A 314 -16.72 -10.00 13.06
C LYS A 314 -17.99 -10.21 12.23
N THR A 315 -18.03 -11.25 11.40
CA THR A 315 -19.22 -11.62 10.60
C THR A 315 -19.36 -13.12 10.42
N THR A 316 -20.58 -13.57 10.09
CA THR A 316 -20.90 -14.95 9.68
C THR A 316 -21.45 -15.03 8.25
N ASP A 317 -21.90 -13.92 7.68
CA ASP A 317 -22.70 -13.88 6.44
C ASP A 317 -22.25 -12.80 5.43
N PHE A 318 -21.23 -12.00 5.77
CA PHE A 318 -20.74 -10.85 5.01
C PHE A 318 -21.81 -9.78 4.70
N LYS A 319 -22.85 -9.71 5.53
CA LYS A 319 -23.95 -8.72 5.42
C LYS A 319 -24.20 -8.00 6.74
N ASN A 320 -23.97 -8.67 7.86
CA ASN A 320 -24.03 -8.14 9.21
C ASN A 320 -22.62 -8.19 9.82
N PHE A 321 -22.13 -7.04 10.30
CA PHE A 321 -20.77 -6.89 10.84
C PHE A 321 -20.82 -6.32 12.26
N GLU A 322 -20.29 -7.08 13.22
CA GLU A 322 -20.14 -6.69 14.62
C GLU A 322 -18.78 -6.03 14.82
N LEU A 323 -18.74 -4.76 15.21
CA LEU A 323 -17.49 -4.11 15.65
C LEU A 323 -17.07 -4.70 17.00
N LEU A 324 -15.87 -5.27 17.08
CA LEU A 324 -15.35 -5.78 18.35
C LEU A 324 -14.91 -4.62 19.27
N ASN A 325 -15.07 -4.80 20.57
CA ASN A 325 -14.67 -3.81 21.60
C ASN A 325 -13.14 -3.58 21.68
N GLY A 326 -12.34 -4.32 20.92
CA GLY A 326 -10.89 -4.27 20.91
C GLY A 326 -10.33 -3.96 19.52
N LEU A 327 -9.15 -3.35 19.50
CA LEU A 327 -8.38 -3.08 18.29
C LEU A 327 -7.46 -4.27 17.99
N LEU A 328 -7.21 -4.55 16.71
CA LEU A 328 -6.21 -5.54 16.30
C LEU A 328 -4.83 -5.11 16.80
N HIS A 329 -4.50 -3.83 16.55
CA HIS A 329 -3.33 -3.11 17.04
C HIS A 329 -3.51 -1.60 16.88
N GLU A 330 -2.64 -0.81 17.53
CA GLU A 330 -2.56 0.65 17.42
C GLU A 330 -1.11 1.14 17.69
N VAL A 331 -0.66 2.20 17.02
CA VAL A 331 0.66 2.82 17.28
C VAL A 331 0.55 4.36 17.33
N PRO A 332 0.89 5.01 18.45
CA PRO A 332 0.84 6.46 18.59
C PRO A 332 1.74 7.22 17.60
N GLY A 333 1.25 8.35 17.08
CA GLY A 333 2.03 9.29 16.27
C GLY A 333 2.14 8.98 14.77
N THR A 334 1.67 7.80 14.34
CA THR A 334 1.72 7.32 12.95
C THR A 334 0.74 8.04 12.01
N GLY A 335 -0.39 8.55 12.51
CA GLY A 335 -1.46 9.12 11.70
C GLY A 335 -2.34 8.04 11.04
N MET A 336 -3.00 8.36 9.93
CA MET A 336 -3.97 7.46 9.29
C MET A 336 -3.30 6.16 8.78
N TRP A 337 -3.88 5.03 9.17
CA TRP A 337 -3.53 3.71 8.62
C TRP A 337 -4.46 3.39 7.44
N GLU A 338 -3.86 3.26 6.27
CA GLU A 338 -4.50 2.90 5.01
C GLU A 338 -4.07 1.49 4.59
N CYS A 339 -4.81 0.89 3.67
CA CYS A 339 -4.55 -0.41 3.03
C CYS A 339 -3.94 -1.46 3.97
N ILE A 340 -4.62 -1.74 5.07
CA ILE A 340 -4.18 -2.74 6.05
C ILE A 340 -4.20 -4.13 5.39
N ASP A 341 -3.12 -4.87 5.57
CA ASP A 341 -3.03 -6.27 5.22
C ASP A 341 -2.51 -7.07 6.43
N PHE A 342 -3.09 -8.24 6.64
CA PHE A 342 -2.88 -9.05 7.83
C PHE A 342 -2.91 -10.52 7.46
N TYR A 343 -1.77 -11.21 7.58
CA TYR A 343 -1.64 -12.58 7.11
C TYR A 343 -0.59 -13.41 7.84
N PRO A 344 -0.76 -14.75 7.86
CA PRO A 344 0.20 -15.65 8.45
C PRO A 344 1.39 -15.96 7.52
N VAL A 345 2.55 -16.17 8.13
CA VAL A 345 3.80 -16.64 7.51
C VAL A 345 4.33 -17.87 8.26
N SER A 346 4.92 -18.81 7.53
CA SER A 346 5.44 -20.07 8.11
C SER A 346 6.88 -19.91 8.59
N LEU A 347 7.15 -20.33 9.82
CA LEU A 347 8.51 -20.41 10.38
C LEU A 347 9.29 -21.65 9.93
N THR A 348 8.62 -22.63 9.33
CA THR A 348 9.19 -23.94 8.96
C THR A 348 9.20 -24.17 7.46
N SER A 349 8.09 -23.90 6.77
CA SER A 349 7.97 -24.01 5.32
C SER A 349 8.71 -22.88 4.59
N THR A 350 8.84 -23.01 3.27
CA THR A 350 9.14 -21.90 2.34
C THR A 350 7.89 -21.46 1.56
N ASN A 351 6.75 -22.09 1.83
CA ASN A 351 5.48 -21.79 1.20
C ASN A 351 4.76 -20.64 1.93
N GLY A 352 3.95 -19.90 1.18
CA GLY A 352 2.94 -19.02 1.75
C GLY A 352 1.83 -19.82 2.44
N LEU A 353 1.04 -19.12 3.24
CA LEU A 353 -0.10 -19.68 3.98
C LEU A 353 -1.41 -18.98 3.61
N ASP A 354 -2.51 -19.75 3.69
CA ASP A 354 -3.87 -19.21 3.64
C ASP A 354 -4.08 -18.20 4.77
N THR A 355 -4.85 -17.15 4.50
CA THR A 355 -5.06 -16.03 5.45
C THR A 355 -5.68 -16.49 6.78
N SER A 356 -6.36 -17.64 6.83
CA SER A 356 -6.96 -18.22 8.03
C SER A 356 -6.02 -19.15 8.84
N ALA A 357 -4.78 -19.36 8.39
CA ALA A 357 -3.86 -20.30 9.04
C ALA A 357 -3.26 -19.73 10.34
N ASN A 358 -3.57 -20.34 11.50
CA ASN A 358 -2.97 -19.98 12.79
C ASN A 358 -2.59 -21.25 13.59
N GLY A 359 -1.48 -21.23 14.32
CA GLY A 359 -1.00 -22.36 15.12
C GLY A 359 0.52 -22.36 15.38
N VAL A 360 1.02 -23.50 15.86
CA VAL A 360 2.45 -23.70 16.14
C VAL A 360 3.28 -23.60 14.86
N GLY A 361 4.35 -22.81 14.87
CA GLY A 361 5.20 -22.58 13.70
C GLY A 361 4.66 -21.54 12.71
N VAL A 362 3.66 -20.75 13.11
CA VAL A 362 3.12 -19.62 12.35
C VAL A 362 3.36 -18.31 13.11
N LYS A 363 3.76 -17.25 12.39
CA LYS A 363 3.68 -15.85 12.84
C LYS A 363 2.71 -15.09 11.95
N HIS A 364 2.23 -13.95 12.41
CA HIS A 364 1.36 -13.07 11.63
C HIS A 364 2.10 -11.78 11.32
N LEU A 365 2.16 -11.42 10.04
CA LEU A 365 2.66 -10.14 9.56
C LEU A 365 1.47 -9.18 9.49
N MET A 366 1.63 -8.01 10.09
CA MET A 366 0.72 -6.88 9.92
C MET A 366 1.42 -5.83 9.07
N LYS A 367 0.72 -5.29 8.07
CA LYS A 367 1.22 -4.27 7.15
C LYS A 367 0.23 -3.12 7.09
N VAL A 368 0.73 -1.89 7.04
CA VAL A 368 -0.06 -0.66 6.91
C VAL A 368 0.59 0.28 5.91
N SER A 369 -0.24 1.01 5.17
CA SER A 369 0.17 2.16 4.38
C SER A 369 -0.01 3.42 5.23
N LEU A 370 1.04 4.22 5.42
CA LEU A 370 0.98 5.42 6.24
C LEU A 370 0.81 6.68 5.38
N GLN A 371 -0.39 7.26 5.41
CA GLN A 371 -0.77 8.44 4.61
C GLN A 371 0.19 9.63 4.82
N LYS A 372 0.72 9.78 6.03
CA LYS A 372 1.65 10.86 6.41
C LYS A 372 3.01 10.76 5.70
N THR A 373 3.45 9.56 5.32
CA THR A 373 4.81 9.33 4.76
C THR A 373 4.79 8.77 3.35
N MET A 374 3.62 8.35 2.84
CA MET A 374 3.48 7.63 1.56
C MET A 374 4.40 6.41 1.48
N LYS A 375 4.48 5.65 2.58
CA LYS A 375 5.28 4.43 2.72
C LYS A 375 4.49 3.29 3.35
N ASP A 376 4.82 2.08 2.91
CA ASP A 376 4.27 0.83 3.44
C ASP A 376 5.22 0.21 4.46
N TYR A 377 4.77 0.12 5.71
CA TYR A 377 5.48 -0.51 6.81
C TYR A 377 4.88 -1.87 7.13
N TYR A 378 5.73 -2.82 7.54
CA TYR A 378 5.29 -4.07 8.11
C TYR A 378 6.04 -4.38 9.40
N ALA A 379 5.40 -5.20 10.25
CA ALA A 379 6.02 -5.78 11.42
C ALA A 379 5.54 -7.24 11.56
N ILE A 380 6.39 -8.08 12.15
CA ILE A 380 6.12 -9.51 12.38
C ILE A 380 5.78 -9.70 13.85
N GLY A 381 4.76 -10.52 14.13
CA GLY A 381 4.22 -10.67 15.46
C GLY A 381 3.34 -11.90 15.66
N THR A 382 2.65 -11.91 16.79
CA THR A 382 1.83 -13.04 17.24
C THR A 382 0.37 -12.61 17.38
N TYR A 383 -0.55 -13.39 16.80
CA TYR A 383 -2.00 -13.14 16.86
C TYR A 383 -2.67 -14.05 17.88
N ASP A 384 -3.39 -13.44 18.83
CA ASP A 384 -4.24 -14.11 19.80
C ASP A 384 -5.70 -14.16 19.29
N PRO A 385 -6.19 -15.32 18.79
CA PRO A 385 -7.52 -15.45 18.22
C PRO A 385 -8.64 -15.55 19.28
N ILE A 386 -8.30 -15.48 20.57
CA ILE A 386 -9.29 -15.42 21.68
C ILE A 386 -9.52 -13.95 22.07
N LYS A 387 -8.50 -13.11 21.98
CA LYS A 387 -8.60 -11.65 22.23
C LYS A 387 -8.83 -10.82 20.97
N ASP A 388 -8.73 -11.44 19.79
CA ASP A 388 -8.70 -10.78 18.48
C ASP A 388 -7.64 -9.66 18.37
N LYS A 389 -6.50 -9.84 19.05
CA LYS A 389 -5.40 -8.88 19.12
C LYS A 389 -4.10 -9.46 18.58
N TRP A 390 -3.36 -8.64 17.84
CA TRP A 390 -1.97 -8.89 17.42
C TRP A 390 -0.99 -8.18 18.37
N THR A 391 0.26 -8.63 18.39
CA THR A 391 1.36 -8.02 19.16
C THR A 391 2.66 -8.21 18.39
N PRO A 392 3.46 -7.15 18.17
CA PRO A 392 4.76 -7.26 17.48
C PRO A 392 5.73 -8.12 18.27
N ASP A 393 6.66 -8.78 17.57
CA ASP A 393 7.74 -9.54 18.21
C ASP A 393 8.86 -8.62 18.73
N ASP A 394 9.06 -7.43 18.12
CA ASP A 394 9.86 -6.34 18.67
C ASP A 394 9.04 -5.02 18.64
N PRO A 395 8.64 -4.46 19.80
CA PRO A 395 7.94 -3.18 19.89
C PRO A 395 8.73 -1.95 19.41
N ASN A 396 10.05 -2.06 19.19
CA ASN A 396 10.86 -0.97 18.65
C ASN A 396 10.78 -0.91 17.11
N GLU A 397 10.59 -2.06 16.46
CA GLU A 397 10.36 -2.18 15.00
C GLU A 397 8.85 -2.33 14.67
N ASP A 398 7.99 -1.69 15.46
CA ASP A 398 6.54 -1.66 15.24
C ASP A 398 6.14 -0.75 14.04
N LEU A 399 4.88 -0.83 13.61
CA LEU A 399 4.35 -0.19 12.41
C LEU A 399 4.62 1.33 12.40
N GLY A 400 5.35 1.80 11.38
CA GLY A 400 5.77 3.20 11.21
C GLY A 400 7.17 3.53 11.71
N ASN A 401 7.77 2.69 12.56
CA ASN A 401 9.15 2.82 13.03
C ASN A 401 10.07 1.68 12.52
N GLY A 402 9.51 0.49 12.31
CA GLY A 402 10.21 -0.69 11.84
C GLY A 402 10.36 -0.82 10.32
N LEU A 403 10.23 -2.04 9.84
CA LEU A 403 10.66 -2.42 8.48
C LEU A 403 9.72 -1.87 7.40
N LEU A 404 10.33 -1.15 6.44
CA LEU A 404 9.69 -0.81 5.17
C LEU A 404 9.55 -2.05 4.30
N LEU A 405 8.41 -2.17 3.64
CA LEU A 405 8.16 -3.22 2.65
C LEU A 405 9.00 -3.00 1.39
N ASP A 406 9.13 -1.75 0.96
CA ASP A 406 10.03 -1.29 -0.08
C ASP A 406 10.53 0.11 0.31
N SER A 407 11.82 0.41 0.09
CA SER A 407 12.39 1.70 0.54
C SER A 407 12.15 2.85 -0.46
N GLY A 408 11.76 2.54 -1.70
CA GLY A 408 11.53 3.49 -2.78
C GLY A 408 10.06 3.89 -2.95
N LYS A 409 9.59 4.12 -4.19
CA LYS A 409 8.18 4.40 -4.49
C LYS A 409 7.36 3.12 -4.53
N TYR A 410 6.63 2.84 -3.45
CA TYR A 410 5.74 1.69 -3.32
C TYR A 410 4.70 1.98 -2.24
N TYR A 411 3.41 1.90 -2.56
CA TYR A 411 2.33 2.24 -1.63
C TYR A 411 1.08 1.36 -1.84
N ALA A 412 0.12 1.47 -0.92
CA ALA A 412 -1.19 0.82 -0.95
C ALA A 412 -1.15 -0.71 -1.17
N SER A 413 -0.04 -1.35 -0.81
CA SER A 413 0.23 -2.74 -1.20
C SER A 413 -0.68 -3.74 -0.51
N LYS A 414 -0.94 -4.87 -1.19
CA LYS A 414 -1.92 -5.86 -0.76
C LYS A 414 -1.52 -7.26 -1.25
N THR A 415 -1.74 -8.27 -0.44
CA THR A 415 -1.42 -9.66 -0.78
C THR A 415 -2.63 -10.56 -0.99
N PHE A 416 -2.43 -11.66 -1.71
CA PHE A 416 -3.33 -12.80 -1.75
C PHE A 416 -2.53 -14.12 -1.67
N TYR A 417 -3.21 -15.23 -1.36
CA TYR A 417 -2.58 -16.55 -1.30
C TYR A 417 -2.86 -17.38 -2.56
N ASP A 418 -1.83 -17.57 -3.40
CA ASP A 418 -1.83 -18.55 -4.49
C ASP A 418 -1.59 -19.94 -3.89
N GLN A 419 -2.63 -20.76 -3.85
CA GLN A 419 -2.65 -22.10 -3.25
C GLN A 419 -2.23 -23.22 -4.22
N ASN A 420 -2.25 -22.99 -5.54
CA ASN A 420 -1.71 -23.92 -6.55
C ASN A 420 -0.19 -24.00 -6.42
N LYS A 421 0.47 -22.84 -6.40
CA LYS A 421 1.92 -22.73 -6.18
C LYS A 421 2.29 -22.52 -4.72
N LYS A 422 1.30 -22.46 -3.82
CA LYS A 422 1.43 -22.37 -2.35
C LYS A 422 2.36 -21.23 -1.92
N ARG A 423 2.13 -20.04 -2.47
CA ARG A 423 2.93 -18.82 -2.30
C ARG A 423 2.01 -17.63 -1.99
N ARG A 424 2.44 -16.71 -1.14
CA ARG A 424 1.74 -15.43 -0.96
C ARG A 424 2.29 -14.46 -1.98
N ILE A 425 1.40 -13.85 -2.77
CA ILE A 425 1.75 -12.87 -3.80
C ILE A 425 1.39 -11.49 -3.30
N LEU A 426 2.33 -10.56 -3.44
CA LEU A 426 2.22 -9.14 -3.13
C LEU A 426 2.14 -8.33 -4.42
N TRP A 427 1.26 -7.33 -4.40
CA TRP A 427 1.18 -6.23 -5.35
C TRP A 427 1.31 -4.91 -4.61
N GLY A 428 1.74 -3.85 -5.30
CA GLY A 428 1.78 -2.50 -4.75
C GLY A 428 1.81 -1.43 -5.85
N TRP A 429 1.16 -0.32 -5.56
CA TRP A 429 1.08 0.83 -6.46
C TRP A 429 2.43 1.57 -6.47
N VAL A 430 2.91 1.87 -7.68
CA VAL A 430 4.11 2.66 -7.92
C VAL A 430 3.68 3.95 -8.62
N GLY A 431 3.49 4.99 -7.81
CA GLY A 431 3.19 6.34 -8.30
C GLY A 431 4.33 6.95 -9.13
N GLU A 432 4.01 8.00 -9.87
CA GLU A 432 4.96 8.74 -10.71
C GLU A 432 5.96 9.58 -9.90
N SER A 433 7.02 10.05 -10.55
CA SER A 433 7.97 11.05 -10.04
C SER A 433 8.24 12.22 -11.01
N ASP A 434 7.55 12.28 -12.15
CA ASP A 434 7.40 13.50 -12.94
C ASP A 434 6.17 14.30 -12.50
N ASP A 435 6.07 15.56 -12.93
CA ASP A 435 4.97 16.45 -12.57
C ASP A 435 3.60 16.00 -13.14
N GLN A 436 2.51 16.34 -12.45
CA GLN A 436 1.13 16.11 -12.88
C GLN A 436 0.79 16.75 -14.25
N SER A 437 1.49 17.81 -14.64
CA SER A 437 1.41 18.38 -15.99
C SER A 437 1.91 17.39 -17.05
N THR A 438 2.97 16.64 -16.75
CA THR A 438 3.53 15.59 -17.60
C THR A 438 2.62 14.35 -17.63
N ASP A 439 1.95 14.00 -16.54
CA ASP A 439 0.87 12.99 -16.52
C ASP A 439 -0.24 13.30 -17.53
N LEU A 440 -0.74 14.54 -17.51
CA LEU A 440 -1.75 15.03 -18.44
C LEU A 440 -1.25 15.08 -19.90
N LEU A 441 0.04 15.34 -20.12
CA LEU A 441 0.66 15.32 -21.46
C LEU A 441 0.90 13.90 -22.01
N LYS A 442 1.26 12.93 -21.15
CA LYS A 442 1.47 11.52 -21.55
C LYS A 442 0.16 10.73 -21.60
N GLY A 443 -0.90 11.20 -20.94
CA GLY A 443 -2.25 10.64 -21.00
C GLY A 443 -2.43 9.37 -20.15
N TRP A 444 -1.54 9.11 -19.20
CA TRP A 444 -1.61 8.00 -18.24
C TRP A 444 -0.76 8.34 -17.01
N ALA A 445 -1.05 7.69 -15.88
CA ALA A 445 -0.23 7.84 -14.68
C ALA A 445 -0.24 6.56 -13.84
N SER A 446 0.90 6.28 -13.23
CA SER A 446 1.21 5.17 -12.33
C SER A 446 1.29 3.78 -12.95
N LEU A 447 1.98 2.90 -12.20
CA LEU A 447 2.22 1.49 -12.50
C LEU A 447 1.83 0.63 -11.28
N GLN A 448 1.71 -0.67 -11.46
CA GLN A 448 1.92 -1.63 -10.38
C GLN A 448 3.35 -2.16 -10.45
N GLY A 449 3.97 -2.42 -9.30
CA GLY A 449 5.21 -3.18 -9.25
C GLY A 449 5.01 -4.63 -9.72
N ILE A 450 6.06 -5.27 -10.21
CA ILE A 450 6.03 -6.69 -10.61
C ILE A 450 5.63 -7.56 -9.42
N PRO A 451 4.69 -8.51 -9.58
CA PRO A 451 4.18 -9.31 -8.46
C PRO A 451 5.29 -10.06 -7.72
N ARG A 452 5.28 -9.99 -6.40
CA ARG A 452 6.36 -10.52 -5.55
C ARG A 452 5.89 -11.68 -4.68
N THR A 453 6.62 -12.78 -4.65
CA THR A 453 6.41 -13.82 -3.62
C THR A 453 6.92 -13.33 -2.28
N VAL A 454 6.12 -13.47 -1.22
CA VAL A 454 6.49 -13.13 0.16
C VAL A 454 6.64 -14.39 1.02
N VAL A 455 7.78 -14.51 1.70
CA VAL A 455 8.10 -15.59 2.66
C VAL A 455 8.87 -15.05 3.86
N PHE A 456 8.85 -15.76 4.99
CA PHE A 456 9.64 -15.40 6.19
C PHE A 456 11.14 -15.70 5.98
N ASP A 457 12.04 -14.77 6.31
CA ASP A 457 13.49 -15.03 6.28
C ASP A 457 13.91 -15.84 7.51
N LYS A 458 13.92 -17.17 7.34
CA LYS A 458 14.40 -18.13 8.35
C LYS A 458 15.89 -18.01 8.69
N LYS A 459 16.67 -17.18 8.00
CA LYS A 459 18.08 -16.92 8.33
C LYS A 459 18.25 -15.74 9.30
N THR A 460 17.45 -14.67 9.16
CA THR A 460 17.48 -13.52 10.09
C THR A 460 16.53 -13.72 11.27
N GLY A 461 15.37 -14.34 11.04
CA GLY A 461 14.31 -14.52 12.03
C GLY A 461 13.46 -13.27 12.30
N THR A 462 13.73 -12.15 11.63
CA THR A 462 13.14 -10.83 11.92
C THR A 462 12.48 -10.15 10.72
N SER A 463 12.67 -10.66 9.50
CA SER A 463 12.21 -10.01 8.26
C SER A 463 11.54 -10.99 7.30
N ILE A 464 10.91 -10.46 6.23
CA ILE A 464 10.51 -11.26 5.07
C ILE A 464 11.55 -11.19 3.94
N LEU A 465 11.45 -12.13 3.00
CA LEU A 465 12.04 -12.06 1.67
C LEU A 465 10.95 -11.76 0.65
N GLN A 466 11.27 -10.88 -0.30
CA GLN A 466 10.46 -10.58 -1.49
C GLN A 466 11.24 -10.91 -2.77
N TRP A 467 10.61 -11.62 -3.70
CA TRP A 467 11.21 -11.94 -5.00
C TRP A 467 10.18 -11.86 -6.12
N PRO A 468 10.52 -11.39 -7.34
CA PRO A 468 9.62 -11.45 -8.48
C PRO A 468 9.07 -12.86 -8.70
N VAL A 469 7.79 -12.98 -9.07
CA VAL A 469 7.19 -14.26 -9.47
C VAL A 469 7.99 -14.91 -10.59
N GLU A 470 8.21 -16.23 -10.49
CA GLU A 470 9.00 -17.02 -11.45
C GLU A 470 8.53 -16.88 -12.91
N GLU A 471 7.25 -16.54 -13.12
CA GLU A 471 6.68 -16.28 -14.43
C GLU A 471 7.30 -15.08 -15.15
N VAL A 472 7.86 -14.08 -14.45
CA VAL A 472 8.59 -12.97 -15.09
C VAL A 472 9.79 -13.48 -15.90
N GLU A 473 10.35 -14.62 -15.48
CA GLU A 473 11.52 -15.22 -16.12
C GLU A 473 11.18 -15.83 -17.50
N SER A 474 9.89 -15.97 -17.84
CA SER A 474 9.43 -16.35 -19.19
C SER A 474 9.64 -15.26 -20.25
N LEU A 475 9.84 -14.01 -19.83
CA LEU A 475 10.14 -12.89 -20.72
C LEU A 475 11.62 -12.81 -21.11
N ARG A 476 12.51 -13.50 -20.37
CA ARG A 476 13.95 -13.50 -20.65
C ARG A 476 14.23 -14.07 -22.04
N SER A 477 15.02 -13.33 -22.82
CA SER A 477 15.37 -13.70 -24.21
C SER A 477 16.88 -13.92 -24.35
N GLU A 478 17.59 -13.05 -25.06
CA GLU A 478 19.05 -13.08 -25.19
C GLU A 478 19.71 -12.85 -23.81
N SER A 479 20.78 -13.60 -23.51
CA SER A 479 21.49 -13.50 -22.23
C SER A 479 22.99 -13.26 -22.41
N TYR A 480 23.54 -12.38 -21.58
CA TYR A 480 24.94 -11.97 -21.56
C TYR A 480 25.55 -12.37 -20.20
N ASP A 481 26.68 -13.09 -20.22
CA ASP A 481 27.37 -13.59 -19.02
C ASP A 481 28.74 -12.92 -18.87
N PHE A 482 29.00 -12.37 -17.69
CA PHE A 482 30.26 -11.72 -17.30
C PHE A 482 30.79 -12.37 -16.02
N ASP A 483 31.61 -13.42 -16.14
CA ASP A 483 32.25 -14.09 -15.00
C ASP A 483 33.49 -13.33 -14.53
N LYS A 484 33.61 -13.10 -13.21
CA LYS A 484 34.77 -12.49 -12.53
C LYS A 484 35.28 -11.19 -13.17
N LEU A 485 34.38 -10.28 -13.53
CA LEU A 485 34.73 -8.92 -13.94
C LEU A 485 35.34 -8.16 -12.75
N LYS A 486 36.64 -7.85 -12.81
CA LYS A 486 37.30 -7.02 -11.81
C LYS A 486 37.04 -5.54 -12.09
N VAL A 487 36.47 -4.84 -11.11
CA VAL A 487 36.11 -3.42 -11.17
C VAL A 487 37.04 -2.64 -10.21
N GLU A 488 38.04 -1.99 -10.78
CA GLU A 488 39.10 -1.27 -10.05
C GLU A 488 38.57 0.04 -9.42
N GLN A 489 39.32 0.58 -8.45
CA GLN A 489 38.97 1.81 -7.72
C GLN A 489 38.80 3.02 -8.66
N GLY A 490 37.63 3.66 -8.62
CA GLY A 490 37.30 4.81 -9.48
C GLY A 490 37.01 4.45 -10.94
N SER A 491 36.75 3.18 -11.26
CA SER A 491 36.49 2.74 -12.64
C SER A 491 34.99 2.60 -12.95
N VAL A 492 34.67 2.79 -14.23
CA VAL A 492 33.36 2.52 -14.85
C VAL A 492 33.60 1.65 -16.07
N LEU A 493 32.88 0.53 -16.17
CA LEU A 493 33.06 -0.50 -17.20
C LEU A 493 31.74 -0.70 -17.96
N PRO A 494 31.67 -0.44 -19.28
CA PRO A 494 30.46 -0.66 -20.06
C PRO A 494 30.14 -2.15 -20.16
N LEU A 495 28.89 -2.53 -19.87
CA LEU A 495 28.38 -3.84 -20.24
C LEU A 495 27.80 -3.72 -21.65
N ASN A 496 28.53 -4.25 -22.63
CA ASN A 496 28.18 -4.19 -24.06
C ASN A 496 27.03 -5.16 -24.40
N ILE A 497 25.84 -4.82 -23.89
CA ILE A 497 24.54 -5.43 -24.18
C ILE A 497 23.76 -4.57 -25.18
N GLY A 498 22.83 -5.17 -25.94
CA GLY A 498 22.10 -4.50 -27.04
C GLY A 498 21.22 -3.32 -26.62
N SER A 499 19.95 -3.59 -26.29
CA SER A 499 19.08 -2.58 -25.65
C SER A 499 19.38 -2.53 -24.14
N ALA A 500 19.06 -1.42 -23.49
CA ALA A 500 19.26 -1.25 -22.06
C ALA A 500 18.03 -0.68 -21.32
N SER A 501 16.88 -0.57 -21.98
CA SER A 501 15.62 -0.14 -21.36
C SER A 501 14.77 -1.30 -20.81
N GLN A 502 15.06 -2.55 -21.15
CA GLN A 502 14.23 -3.73 -20.81
C GLN A 502 15.11 -4.90 -20.39
N LEU A 503 15.44 -5.00 -19.10
CA LEU A 503 16.45 -5.95 -18.58
C LEU A 503 16.03 -6.66 -17.30
N ASP A 504 16.55 -7.87 -17.13
CA ASP A 504 16.71 -8.55 -15.85
C ASP A 504 18.21 -8.75 -15.63
N ILE A 505 18.77 -8.18 -14.56
CA ILE A 505 20.20 -8.25 -14.21
C ILE A 505 20.31 -8.99 -12.89
N VAL A 506 21.07 -10.08 -12.83
CA VAL A 506 21.41 -10.79 -11.59
C VAL A 506 22.92 -10.72 -11.39
N ALA A 507 23.35 -10.31 -10.20
CA ALA A 507 24.77 -10.06 -9.91
C ALA A 507 25.17 -10.51 -8.50
N THR A 508 26.39 -11.04 -8.37
CA THR A 508 27.07 -11.27 -7.10
C THR A 508 28.43 -10.58 -7.08
N PHE A 509 28.82 -10.01 -5.94
CA PHE A 509 30.04 -9.24 -5.75
C PHE A 509 30.87 -9.83 -4.62
N ASP A 510 32.16 -10.03 -4.91
CA ASP A 510 33.21 -10.32 -3.95
C ASP A 510 34.00 -9.02 -3.71
N VAL A 511 33.99 -8.54 -2.47
CA VAL A 511 34.89 -7.48 -2.00
C VAL A 511 36.17 -8.17 -1.50
N ASP A 512 37.32 -7.55 -1.74
CA ASP A 512 38.61 -8.04 -1.25
C ASP A 512 38.61 -8.14 0.29
N GLU A 513 38.72 -9.37 0.83
CA GLU A 513 38.69 -9.62 2.28
C GLU A 513 39.92 -9.06 2.99
N GLU A 514 41.11 -9.06 2.36
CA GLU A 514 42.32 -8.47 2.96
C GLU A 514 42.17 -6.95 3.06
N ALA A 515 41.60 -6.30 2.04
CA ALA A 515 41.24 -4.89 2.09
C ALA A 515 40.22 -4.61 3.22
N LEU A 516 39.11 -5.37 3.26
CA LEU A 516 38.03 -5.22 4.25
C LEU A 516 38.50 -5.46 5.70
N HIS A 517 39.47 -6.34 5.91
CA HIS A 517 40.10 -6.57 7.20
C HIS A 517 41.11 -5.46 7.58
N SER A 518 41.88 -4.92 6.63
CA SER A 518 42.92 -3.91 6.89
C SER A 518 42.40 -2.52 7.30
N ILE A 519 41.15 -2.20 6.95
CA ILE A 519 40.48 -0.94 7.29
C ILE A 519 39.95 -1.04 8.72
N GLU A 520 40.36 -0.18 9.65
CA GLU A 520 39.86 -0.21 11.02
C GLU A 520 38.43 0.36 11.13
N GLU A 521 38.22 1.57 10.62
CA GLU A 521 36.96 2.31 10.57
C GLU A 521 36.78 2.94 9.18
N ALA A 522 35.53 3.04 8.71
CA ALA A 522 35.17 3.80 7.51
C ALA A 522 33.69 4.21 7.56
N ASP A 523 33.40 5.51 7.54
CA ASP A 523 32.07 6.04 7.24
C ASP A 523 30.92 5.38 8.07
N ALA A 524 31.14 5.20 9.38
CA ALA A 524 30.29 4.39 10.26
C ALA A 524 28.81 4.84 10.33
N ASP A 525 28.57 6.15 10.28
CA ASP A 525 27.23 6.78 10.32
C ASP A 525 26.62 6.98 8.92
N TYR A 526 27.10 6.27 7.89
CA TYR A 526 26.60 6.42 6.53
C TYR A 526 25.10 6.12 6.41
N SER A 527 24.40 6.93 5.62
CA SER A 527 23.05 6.69 5.14
C SER A 527 22.93 7.14 3.69
N CYS A 528 22.27 6.34 2.86
CA CYS A 528 22.02 6.69 1.46
C CYS A 528 21.29 8.03 1.31
N THR A 529 20.27 8.29 2.13
CA THR A 529 19.36 9.44 2.00
C THR A 529 19.99 10.79 2.32
N SER A 530 21.10 10.80 3.08
CA SER A 530 21.90 11.99 3.41
C SER A 530 23.29 11.98 2.76
N SER A 531 23.59 10.99 1.91
CA SER A 531 24.81 10.93 1.12
C SER A 531 24.75 11.86 -0.10
N GLY A 532 25.91 12.18 -0.68
CA GLY A 532 25.99 12.78 -2.03
C GLY A 532 25.85 11.75 -3.17
N GLY A 533 25.23 10.59 -2.91
CA GLY A 533 24.98 9.57 -3.93
C GLY A 533 26.25 8.91 -4.46
N ALA A 534 26.18 8.41 -5.70
CA ALA A 534 27.23 7.67 -6.35
C ALA A 534 28.52 8.48 -6.63
N VAL A 535 28.50 9.81 -6.47
CA VAL A 535 29.68 10.68 -6.61
C VAL A 535 30.48 10.85 -5.31
N THR A 536 29.88 10.61 -4.14
CA THR A 536 30.59 10.61 -2.85
C THR A 536 31.41 9.34 -2.71
N ARG A 537 32.74 9.47 -2.72
CA ARG A 537 33.67 8.32 -2.60
C ARG A 537 33.95 8.00 -1.13
N GLY A 538 33.65 6.76 -0.71
CA GLY A 538 34.08 6.18 0.55
C GLY A 538 35.21 5.16 0.36
N VAL A 539 35.67 4.55 1.46
CA VAL A 539 36.75 3.54 1.40
C VAL A 539 36.27 2.23 0.77
N LEU A 540 35.04 1.81 1.10
CA LEU A 540 34.41 0.55 0.69
C LEU A 540 33.12 0.75 -0.12
N GLY A 541 33.01 1.85 -0.85
CA GLY A 541 31.87 2.14 -1.72
C GLY A 541 31.92 3.56 -2.29
N PRO A 542 30.96 3.93 -3.15
CA PRO A 542 29.88 3.10 -3.70
C PRO A 542 30.32 2.21 -4.87
N PHE A 543 29.75 1.01 -5.00
CA PHE A 543 29.97 0.12 -6.15
C PHE A 543 28.69 -0.65 -6.54
N GLY A 544 28.50 -0.89 -7.83
CA GLY A 544 27.28 -1.51 -8.35
C GLY A 544 27.09 -1.26 -9.84
N PHE A 545 25.87 -0.87 -10.23
CA PHE A 545 25.50 -0.56 -11.61
C PHE A 545 25.09 0.89 -11.81
N LEU A 546 25.35 1.39 -13.02
CA LEU A 546 24.70 2.55 -13.59
C LEU A 546 23.73 2.01 -14.66
N VAL A 547 22.42 2.12 -14.41
CA VAL A 547 21.36 1.69 -15.34
C VAL A 547 20.66 2.90 -15.93
N LEU A 548 20.06 2.73 -17.12
CA LEU A 548 19.41 3.82 -17.86
C LEU A 548 20.35 5.04 -18.00
N ALA A 549 21.61 4.76 -18.35
CA ALA A 549 22.67 5.75 -18.47
C ALA A 549 22.91 6.13 -19.93
N ASP A 550 23.31 7.38 -20.19
CA ASP A 550 23.76 7.81 -21.52
C ASP A 550 25.27 7.58 -21.71
N GLU A 551 25.76 7.53 -22.95
CA GLU A 551 27.16 7.22 -23.27
C GLU A 551 28.18 8.19 -22.62
N SER A 552 27.77 9.44 -22.39
CA SER A 552 28.57 10.48 -21.72
C SER A 552 28.38 10.56 -20.20
N LEU A 553 27.55 9.69 -19.61
CA LEU A 553 27.25 9.61 -18.17
C LEU A 553 26.73 10.93 -17.57
N THR A 554 26.04 11.75 -18.39
CA THR A 554 25.34 12.96 -17.94
C THR A 554 23.98 12.63 -17.32
N GLU A 555 23.32 11.60 -17.84
CA GLU A 555 22.17 10.94 -17.23
C GLU A 555 22.54 9.51 -16.84
N LEU A 556 22.10 9.08 -15.65
CA LEU A 556 22.24 7.73 -15.10
C LEU A 556 21.41 7.55 -13.83
N THR A 557 20.93 6.32 -13.60
CA THR A 557 20.41 5.89 -12.30
C THR A 557 21.41 4.92 -11.68
N ALA A 558 21.94 5.24 -10.50
CA ALA A 558 22.98 4.43 -9.87
C ALA A 558 22.39 3.54 -8.76
N VAL A 559 22.58 2.23 -8.87
CA VAL A 559 22.10 1.25 -7.89
C VAL A 559 23.29 0.47 -7.33
N TYR A 560 23.55 0.62 -6.03
CA TYR A 560 24.87 0.31 -5.48
C TYR A 560 24.86 -0.17 -4.03
N PHE A 561 25.88 -0.96 -3.70
CA PHE A 561 26.29 -1.25 -2.34
C PHE A 561 27.26 -0.19 -1.82
N TYR A 562 27.18 0.05 -0.51
CA TYR A 562 28.15 0.82 0.25
C TYR A 562 28.36 0.10 1.59
N ILE A 563 29.60 -0.01 2.08
CA ILE A 563 29.91 -0.67 3.35
C ILE A 563 30.52 0.36 4.30
N GLY A 564 29.78 0.73 5.35
CA GLY A 564 30.34 1.40 6.52
C GLY A 564 31.01 0.38 7.44
N LYS A 565 31.94 0.82 8.29
CA LYS A 565 32.60 0.01 9.31
C LYS A 565 32.83 0.85 10.57
N GLY A 566 32.24 0.45 11.69
CA GLY A 566 32.33 1.18 12.95
C GLY A 566 33.60 0.86 13.75
N ILE A 567 33.86 1.67 14.79
CA ILE A 567 34.97 1.50 15.75
C ILE A 567 34.98 0.16 16.51
N ASP A 568 33.89 -0.60 16.46
CA ASP A 568 33.79 -1.96 17.01
C ASP A 568 34.21 -3.05 15.99
N GLY A 569 34.69 -2.64 14.82
CA GLY A 569 35.11 -3.50 13.71
C GLY A 569 33.97 -4.11 12.90
N ARG A 570 32.70 -3.87 13.24
CA ARG A 570 31.55 -4.43 12.51
C ARG A 570 31.31 -3.65 11.23
N ALA A 571 31.24 -4.37 10.12
CA ALA A 571 30.80 -3.85 8.84
C ALA A 571 29.27 -3.75 8.79
N LYS A 572 28.77 -2.63 8.26
CA LYS A 572 27.35 -2.35 8.01
C LYS A 572 27.16 -2.17 6.50
N THR A 573 26.37 -3.03 5.89
CA THR A 573 26.08 -2.93 4.44
C THR A 573 24.83 -2.10 4.22
N HIS A 574 24.92 -1.13 3.34
CA HIS A 574 23.81 -0.35 2.83
C HIS A 574 23.63 -0.65 1.34
N PHE A 575 22.40 -0.54 0.85
CA PHE A 575 22.11 -0.52 -0.58
C PHE A 575 21.28 0.70 -0.91
N CYS A 576 21.67 1.42 -1.96
CA CYS A 576 21.11 2.70 -2.35
C CYS A 576 20.63 2.67 -3.82
N ALA A 577 19.56 3.41 -4.11
CA ALA A 577 19.14 3.77 -5.46
C ALA A 577 19.19 5.30 -5.60
N ASP A 578 20.20 5.79 -6.30
CA ASP A 578 20.51 7.19 -6.51
C ASP A 578 19.94 7.66 -7.86
N GLN A 579 18.91 8.51 -7.77
CA GLN A 579 18.22 9.12 -8.90
C GLN A 579 18.69 10.57 -9.15
N SER A 580 19.70 11.08 -8.42
CA SER A 580 20.15 12.48 -8.44
C SER A 580 20.52 12.99 -9.85
N ARG A 581 21.00 12.08 -10.71
CA ARG A 581 21.35 12.33 -12.11
C ARG A 581 20.54 11.48 -13.10
N SER A 582 19.38 10.96 -12.69
CA SER A 582 18.52 10.12 -13.54
C SER A 582 17.91 10.85 -14.74
N SER A 583 17.80 12.18 -14.68
CA SER A 583 17.24 13.00 -15.75
C SER A 583 17.83 14.41 -15.78
N SER A 584 17.93 14.99 -16.98
CA SER A 584 18.22 16.41 -17.21
C SER A 584 16.99 17.31 -16.99
N ALA A 585 15.77 16.76 -16.91
CA ALA A 585 14.52 17.51 -16.73
C ALA A 585 14.35 18.01 -15.29
N SER A 586 13.90 19.24 -15.08
CA SER A 586 13.76 19.87 -13.74
C SER A 586 12.51 19.40 -12.98
N ASP A 587 11.44 19.12 -13.71
CA ASP A 587 10.11 18.64 -13.29
C ASP A 587 10.09 17.13 -12.97
N THR A 588 11.14 16.66 -12.27
CA THR A 588 11.26 15.25 -11.82
C THR A 588 11.89 15.14 -10.42
N GLU A 589 11.32 14.27 -9.58
CA GLU A 589 11.84 13.92 -8.26
C GLU A 589 13.09 13.03 -8.37
N LYS A 590 14.21 13.49 -7.80
CA LYS A 590 15.54 12.86 -7.94
C LYS A 590 16.13 12.41 -6.60
N LEU A 591 15.29 11.86 -5.72
CA LEU A 591 15.72 11.41 -4.40
C LEU A 591 16.68 10.22 -4.46
N ILE A 592 17.55 10.11 -3.46
CA ILE A 592 18.35 8.91 -3.19
C ILE A 592 17.58 8.07 -2.17
N TYR A 593 17.06 6.92 -2.60
CA TYR A 593 16.48 5.93 -1.70
C TYR A 593 17.55 4.98 -1.18
N GLY A 594 17.30 4.32 -0.05
CA GLY A 594 18.24 3.33 0.47
C GLY A 594 17.75 2.59 1.70
N SER A 595 18.47 1.53 2.07
CA SER A 595 18.21 0.74 3.26
C SER A 595 19.46 0.04 3.79
N ASP A 596 19.46 -0.24 5.09
CA ASP A 596 20.43 -1.13 5.72
C ASP A 596 20.12 -2.58 5.37
N VAL A 597 21.10 -3.32 4.87
CA VAL A 597 20.94 -4.67 4.32
C VAL A 597 21.61 -5.69 5.24
N PRO A 598 20.85 -6.64 5.85
CA PRO A 598 21.45 -7.75 6.57
C PRO A 598 22.22 -8.65 5.59
N VAL A 599 23.54 -8.73 5.75
CA VAL A 599 24.44 -9.65 5.06
C VAL A 599 25.02 -10.58 6.12
N LEU A 600 24.86 -11.89 5.96
CA LEU A 600 25.28 -12.87 6.95
C LEU A 600 26.69 -13.40 6.64
N HIS A 601 27.39 -13.90 7.65
CA HIS A 601 28.74 -14.43 7.49
C HIS A 601 28.80 -15.54 6.43
N GLY A 602 29.71 -15.39 5.46
CA GLY A 602 29.85 -16.31 4.31
C GLY A 602 28.87 -16.08 3.16
N GLU A 603 27.97 -15.10 3.24
CA GLU A 603 27.15 -14.67 2.09
C GLU A 603 27.90 -13.63 1.25
N LYS A 604 27.95 -13.84 -0.07
CA LYS A 604 28.34 -12.79 -1.01
C LYS A 604 27.32 -11.64 -1.01
N LEU A 605 27.76 -10.45 -1.40
CA LEU A 605 26.86 -9.39 -1.79
C LEU A 605 26.16 -9.76 -3.11
N SER A 606 24.86 -9.49 -3.19
CA SER A 606 24.02 -9.96 -4.30
C SER A 606 22.81 -9.05 -4.52
N MET A 607 22.54 -8.76 -5.79
CA MET A 607 21.35 -8.01 -6.21
C MET A 607 20.73 -8.60 -7.47
N ARG A 608 19.42 -8.38 -7.64
CA ARG A 608 18.70 -8.50 -8.89
C ARG A 608 18.05 -7.16 -9.22
N LEU A 609 18.13 -6.73 -10.49
CA LEU A 609 17.52 -5.51 -10.99
C LEU A 609 16.55 -5.87 -12.12
N LEU A 610 15.30 -5.45 -12.03
CA LEU A 610 14.40 -5.35 -13.18
C LEU A 610 14.44 -3.91 -13.67
N VAL A 611 14.73 -3.70 -14.95
CA VAL A 611 14.73 -2.39 -15.60
C VAL A 611 13.67 -2.42 -16.70
N ASP A 612 12.69 -1.53 -16.63
CA ASP A 612 11.58 -1.47 -17.60
C ASP A 612 11.19 -0.02 -17.89
N HIS A 613 11.94 0.61 -18.78
CA HIS A 613 11.77 1.99 -19.18
C HIS A 613 11.81 2.97 -17.99
N SER A 614 10.66 3.48 -17.53
CA SER A 614 10.60 4.46 -16.43
C SER A 614 10.59 3.85 -15.02
N ILE A 615 10.68 2.52 -14.86
CA ILE A 615 10.77 1.85 -13.55
C ILE A 615 12.04 0.98 -13.42
N VAL A 616 12.61 0.97 -12.22
CA VAL A 616 13.70 0.08 -11.80
C VAL A 616 13.36 -0.55 -10.45
N GLU A 617 13.22 -1.88 -10.40
CA GLU A 617 13.02 -2.63 -9.13
C GLU A 617 14.30 -3.37 -8.74
N SER A 618 14.81 -3.11 -7.53
CA SER A 618 16.08 -3.62 -7.03
C SER A 618 15.90 -4.53 -5.82
N PHE A 619 16.23 -5.82 -5.93
CA PHE A 619 16.08 -6.85 -4.90
C PHE A 619 17.44 -7.29 -4.34
N VAL A 620 17.66 -7.17 -3.04
CA VAL A 620 18.99 -7.28 -2.42
C VAL A 620 19.07 -8.44 -1.43
N GLN A 621 20.21 -9.15 -1.39
CA GLN A 621 20.42 -10.38 -0.59
C GLN A 621 19.26 -11.39 -0.71
N GLY A 622 18.85 -11.68 -1.94
CA GLY A 622 17.74 -12.60 -2.21
C GLY A 622 16.36 -12.09 -1.76
N GLY A 623 16.20 -10.77 -1.60
CA GLY A 623 14.91 -10.15 -1.30
C GLY A 623 14.72 -9.60 0.13
N ARG A 624 15.78 -9.54 0.96
CA ARG A 624 15.70 -8.97 2.32
C ARG A 624 15.38 -7.49 2.36
N ARG A 625 15.76 -6.78 1.29
CA ARG A 625 15.44 -5.39 1.01
C ARG A 625 15.05 -5.27 -0.46
N VAL A 626 14.09 -4.39 -0.73
CA VAL A 626 13.68 -4.02 -2.09
C VAL A 626 13.63 -2.49 -2.18
N ILE A 627 14.05 -1.96 -3.32
CA ILE A 627 13.93 -0.54 -3.65
C ILE A 627 13.35 -0.39 -5.05
N THR A 628 12.21 0.27 -5.15
CA THR A 628 11.54 0.62 -6.41
C THR A 628 11.77 2.09 -6.76
N SER A 629 12.34 2.35 -7.93
CA SER A 629 12.68 3.69 -8.42
C SER A 629 11.90 4.02 -9.70
N ARG A 630 11.60 5.31 -9.89
CA ARG A 630 10.86 5.84 -11.04
C ARG A 630 11.60 7.02 -11.64
N VAL A 631 11.98 6.89 -12.92
CA VAL A 631 13.01 7.72 -13.56
C VAL A 631 12.66 8.06 -15.00
N TYR A 632 13.00 9.27 -15.44
CA TYR A 632 12.55 9.84 -16.71
C TYR A 632 13.70 10.51 -17.48
N PRO A 633 14.74 9.75 -17.90
CA PRO A 633 15.85 10.29 -18.67
C PRO A 633 15.39 10.97 -19.97
N THR A 634 16.11 12.02 -20.38
CA THR A 634 15.81 12.80 -21.60
C THR A 634 16.68 12.38 -22.79
N LYS A 635 17.82 11.73 -22.51
CA LYS A 635 18.84 11.25 -23.46
C LYS A 635 18.98 9.73 -23.40
N ALA A 636 18.98 9.14 -22.20
CA ALA A 636 19.23 7.71 -21.97
C ALA A 636 18.00 6.83 -22.28
N ILE A 637 17.39 7.05 -23.44
CA ILE A 637 16.16 6.39 -23.91
C ILE A 637 16.42 5.57 -25.18
N ASN A 638 15.60 4.54 -25.41
CA ASN A 638 15.73 3.63 -26.56
C ASN A 638 17.18 3.09 -26.69
N GLY A 639 17.72 3.02 -27.90
CA GLY A 639 19.10 2.55 -28.16
C GLY A 639 20.23 3.45 -27.60
N ALA A 640 19.92 4.64 -27.07
CA ALA A 640 20.89 5.49 -26.38
C ALA A 640 21.07 5.12 -24.91
N ALA A 641 20.13 4.39 -24.31
CA ALA A 641 20.30 3.80 -22.98
C ALA A 641 21.47 2.80 -22.96
N LYS A 642 22.22 2.76 -21.86
CA LYS A 642 23.36 1.85 -21.61
C LYS A 642 23.31 1.34 -20.16
N VAL A 643 24.06 0.27 -19.90
CA VAL A 643 24.37 -0.21 -18.54
C VAL A 643 25.88 -0.27 -18.35
N TYR A 644 26.33 0.17 -17.19
CA TYR A 644 27.73 0.08 -16.76
C TYR A 644 27.80 -0.61 -15.40
N MET A 645 28.89 -1.34 -15.16
CA MET A 645 29.37 -1.57 -13.79
C MET A 645 30.22 -0.39 -13.35
N PHE A 646 30.21 -0.07 -12.06
CA PHE A 646 31.12 0.92 -11.50
C PHE A 646 31.61 0.55 -10.11
N ASN A 647 32.80 1.04 -9.78
CA ASN A 647 33.33 1.02 -8.42
C ASN A 647 33.98 2.38 -8.16
N ASN A 648 33.30 3.24 -7.39
CA ASN A 648 33.82 4.57 -7.02
C ASN A 648 34.49 4.57 -5.62
N ALA A 649 34.69 3.39 -5.00
CA ALA A 649 35.45 3.26 -3.77
C ALA A 649 36.91 3.71 -3.93
N THR A 650 37.59 4.01 -2.82
CA THR A 650 39.02 4.39 -2.81
C THR A 650 39.94 3.29 -2.28
N GLY A 651 39.46 2.40 -1.41
CA GLY A 651 40.28 1.38 -0.74
C GLY A 651 40.28 0.01 -1.43
N THR A 652 39.17 -0.41 -2.02
CA THR A 652 38.99 -1.81 -2.50
C THR A 652 38.60 -1.93 -3.97
N SER A 653 39.15 -2.93 -4.65
CA SER A 653 38.63 -3.41 -5.94
C SER A 653 37.54 -4.44 -5.70
N VAL A 654 36.56 -4.54 -6.60
CA VAL A 654 35.44 -5.48 -6.45
C VAL A 654 35.43 -6.46 -7.62
N THR A 655 35.29 -7.75 -7.36
CA THR A 655 35.11 -8.77 -8.40
C THR A 655 33.63 -9.11 -8.50
N ALA A 656 33.03 -8.92 -9.68
CA ALA A 656 31.63 -9.19 -9.91
C ALA A 656 31.44 -10.41 -10.83
N SER A 657 30.37 -11.16 -10.62
CA SER A 657 29.83 -12.12 -11.57
C SER A 657 28.41 -11.70 -11.91
N VAL A 658 28.14 -11.42 -13.18
CA VAL A 658 26.89 -10.79 -13.64
C VAL A 658 26.29 -11.57 -14.80
N LYS A 659 24.97 -11.79 -14.74
CA LYS A 659 24.17 -12.30 -15.85
C LYS A 659 23.06 -11.30 -16.16
N VAL A 660 22.97 -10.90 -17.42
CA VAL A 660 21.95 -9.95 -17.91
C VAL A 660 21.09 -10.66 -18.95
N TRP A 661 19.78 -10.47 -18.89
CA TRP A 661 18.84 -10.89 -19.93
C TRP A 661 18.12 -9.68 -20.53
N GLN A 662 17.96 -9.70 -21.85
CA GLN A 662 17.01 -8.83 -22.55
C GLN A 662 15.58 -9.32 -22.26
N MET A 663 14.67 -8.42 -21.90
CA MET A 663 13.29 -8.78 -21.52
C MET A 663 12.30 -8.47 -22.64
N ASN A 664 11.61 -9.48 -23.14
CA ASN A 664 10.47 -9.31 -24.03
C ASN A 664 9.36 -8.51 -23.33
N SER A 665 8.59 -7.73 -24.10
CA SER A 665 7.37 -7.10 -23.59
C SER A 665 6.31 -8.15 -23.26
N ALA A 666 5.60 -7.96 -22.16
CA ALA A 666 4.42 -8.75 -21.81
C ALA A 666 3.21 -8.33 -22.65
N ASN A 667 2.26 -9.24 -22.82
CA ASN A 667 1.07 -9.01 -23.63
C ASN A 667 -0.05 -8.36 -22.81
N LEU A 668 -0.08 -7.02 -22.77
CA LEU A 668 -1.14 -6.21 -22.19
C LEU A 668 -2.09 -5.72 -23.30
N ARG A 669 -3.35 -6.20 -23.30
CA ARG A 669 -4.34 -5.88 -24.35
C ARG A 669 -5.79 -6.07 -23.87
N PRO A 670 -6.82 -5.54 -24.56
CA PRO A 670 -8.21 -5.89 -24.27
C PRO A 670 -8.48 -7.39 -24.44
N TYR A 671 -9.38 -7.94 -23.64
CA TYR A 671 -9.94 -9.27 -23.89
C TYR A 671 -10.81 -9.24 -25.17
N PRO A 672 -10.74 -10.25 -26.06
CA PRO A 672 -11.61 -10.34 -27.24
C PRO A 672 -13.03 -10.78 -26.83
N LEU A 673 -13.78 -9.85 -26.24
CA LEU A 673 -15.21 -9.99 -25.94
C LEU A 673 -16.04 -9.83 -27.22
N ASN A 674 -17.20 -10.51 -27.28
CA ASN A 674 -18.19 -10.31 -28.34
C ASN A 674 -19.06 -9.07 -28.06
N GLU A 675 -19.80 -8.56 -29.06
CA GLU A 675 -20.72 -7.42 -28.88
C GLU A 675 -21.82 -7.70 -27.83
N ASP A 676 -22.24 -8.96 -27.64
CA ASP A 676 -23.17 -9.38 -26.58
C ASP A 676 -22.54 -9.41 -25.15
N GLN A 677 -21.29 -8.99 -24.99
CA GLN A 677 -20.51 -9.01 -23.74
C GLN A 677 -19.83 -7.66 -23.42
N LEU A 678 -20.22 -6.58 -24.11
CA LEU A 678 -19.67 -5.22 -24.00
C LEU A 678 -20.77 -4.22 -23.60
#